data_AF-C4ZPK7-F1
#
_entry.id   AF-C4ZPK7-F1
#
_cell.length_a   1.000
_cell.length_b   1.000
_cell.length_c   1.000
_cell.angle_alpha   90.00
_cell.angle_beta   90.00
_cell.angle_gamma   90.00
#
_symmetry.space_group_name_H-M   'P 1'
#
loop_
_entity.id
_entity.type
_entity.pdbx_description
1 polymer ?
#
loop_
_entity_poly.entity_id
_entity_poly.type
_entity_poly.pdbx_seq_one_letter_code
_entity_poly.pdbx_strand_id
1 'polypeptide(L)'
;MNAHNTKKLSELVRIRRQYQRSIRLDADLGRMDALDGYVCHKTAADVLDAMAKQISGSNQRAFTWTGPFGGGKSSLAIALASALGPDKDLRAKARDVLRLDSHPNFDEALPVRRGWLVLPVVGRRGFVSEEISKTLNHALGSNTAPGSAAEVVVDLCSAAADERYDGVLLVIDEMGKFLEAAVLGLGDDVYFFQDLAESAARAQGKIVVVGVLHQSFRQYASRLGSESRDDWAKVQGRYADIPLVAASDEVVELIGRAVETDARPKSNRADARAIASSMAARRPAIGVEAFAESLDACWPLHPAMAALLGPVSRRQFGQNERSTFGFLGSVEPHGFRSFLKEQTLSDECRYRPDHYWDYLRVNLEPAILSSPDGHRWAQAADAVERTEAHHSPLHSALIKNIAVIDLLRSASGLAADSNVLRSLFPETLGKEVDAALEQLSKWRVAIYKKHLGAWSIFEGSDFDIEKALAQAKSTLPGIDFSVLTSLANLYPAIAKRHYHKTGTLRWMDVALCRLEDAEGIASNFTPKKGEFGLFLLALPSKDVRLEAAVDACEKIARSRPWPVVVGIPPNYARIEELSLELVCLQSVQGRPELEGDQIGKREVTARISAARSALEEQLRSAVTRAIWTVAERTYRPGTPIARCASDLADDLYRDSPRLWSELINRDAPSSASVKARRDLIHAMLETEHLENLGFEAFPAERGLYESLLKGTGLHRKDEGSDAWRFQPPDERRGATLIRLWDETRKLFSDASKRVEAVQIDKLWAGEPFGIRSGVRPILMTAFLLAHKGNLAVYKDGMFIPSLNDADLDEYLQDEKRFSFRWVVVDDEKTRILSGISNLLASIGAAAPASDPLEAAKGLVALVFRLPNWTKRTATLSPEAREVG
;
A
#
# COMPACT_ATOMS: atom_id res chain seq x y z
N MET A 1 -60.51 1.64 20.78
CA MET A 1 -59.18 1.58 20.13
C MET A 1 -58.15 2.14 21.10
N ASN A 2 -57.57 1.28 21.95
CA ASN A 2 -56.49 1.69 22.85
C ASN A 2 -55.16 1.42 22.13
N ALA A 3 -54.42 2.48 21.81
CA ALA A 3 -53.05 2.37 21.36
C ALA A 3 -52.22 1.77 22.51
N HIS A 4 -51.92 0.47 22.44
CA HIS A 4 -50.86 -0.10 23.27
C HIS A 4 -49.55 0.57 22.86
N ASN A 5 -49.04 1.39 23.76
CA ASN A 5 -47.74 2.03 23.68
C ASN A 5 -46.66 0.93 23.75
N THR A 6 -46.31 0.32 22.61
CA THR A 6 -45.33 -0.76 22.52
C THR A 6 -43.93 -0.19 22.72
N LYS A 7 -43.47 -0.20 23.97
CA LYS A 7 -42.11 0.22 24.35
C LYS A 7 -41.07 -0.56 23.54
N LYS A 8 -40.11 0.15 22.95
CA LYS A 8 -38.94 -0.47 22.29
C LYS A 8 -37.98 -1.02 23.33
N LEU A 9 -37.23 -2.08 22.99
CA LEU A 9 -36.21 -2.64 23.88
C LEU A 9 -35.14 -1.59 24.24
N SER A 10 -34.79 -0.68 23.33
CA SER A 10 -33.83 0.40 23.57
C SER A 10 -34.25 1.40 24.65
N GLU A 11 -35.53 1.44 25.05
CA GLU A 11 -36.02 2.27 26.13
C GLU A 11 -35.81 1.62 27.52
N LEU A 12 -35.70 0.29 27.56
CA LEU A 12 -35.64 -0.53 28.78
C LEU A 12 -34.25 -1.12 29.03
N VAL A 13 -33.52 -1.41 27.96
CA VAL A 13 -32.20 -2.05 28.00
C VAL A 13 -31.14 -1.01 27.71
N ARG A 14 -30.19 -0.88 28.64
CA ARG A 14 -29.02 -0.01 28.47
C ARG A 14 -27.75 -0.83 28.63
N ILE A 15 -26.73 -0.46 27.88
CA ILE A 15 -25.40 -1.06 28.00
C ILE A 15 -24.56 -0.07 28.80
N ARG A 16 -24.00 -0.52 29.93
CA ARG A 16 -23.18 0.33 30.80
C ARG A 16 -22.00 0.89 30.02
N ARG A 17 -21.81 2.22 30.09
CA ARG A 17 -20.73 2.93 29.40
C ARG A 17 -19.33 2.46 29.83
N GLN A 18 -19.17 1.99 31.06
CA GLN A 18 -17.88 1.50 31.57
C GLN A 18 -17.35 0.29 30.79
N TYR A 19 -18.23 -0.57 30.25
CA TYR A 19 -17.83 -1.71 29.41
C TYR A 19 -17.69 -1.34 27.92
N GLN A 20 -18.01 -0.08 27.54
CA GLN A 20 -17.85 0.45 26.18
C GLN A 20 -16.56 1.27 26.01
N ARG A 21 -15.93 1.69 27.11
CA ARG A 21 -14.71 2.50 27.08
C ARG A 21 -13.50 1.59 26.84
N SER A 22 -12.73 1.88 25.80
CA SER A 22 -11.40 1.29 25.64
C SER A 22 -10.48 1.87 26.70
N ILE A 23 -9.84 0.99 27.47
CA ILE A 23 -8.85 1.37 28.47
C ILE A 23 -7.50 1.51 27.76
N ARG A 24 -6.82 2.63 28.00
CA ARG A 24 -5.46 2.91 27.53
C ARG A 24 -4.55 3.14 28.71
N LEU A 25 -3.51 2.31 28.82
CA LEU A 25 -2.59 2.31 29.95
C LEU A 25 -1.96 3.69 30.22
N ASP A 26 -1.53 4.41 29.18
CA ASP A 26 -0.88 5.73 29.29
C ASP A 26 -1.83 6.86 29.70
N ALA A 27 -3.10 6.78 29.32
CA ALA A 27 -4.10 7.83 29.54
C ALA A 27 -4.96 7.60 30.81
N ASP A 28 -5.11 6.35 31.22
CA ASP A 28 -6.00 5.95 32.31
C ASP A 28 -5.25 5.61 33.62
N LEU A 29 -3.92 5.41 33.58
CA LEU A 29 -3.12 5.23 34.79
C LEU A 29 -3.21 6.47 35.70
N GLY A 30 -3.35 6.26 37.01
CA GLY A 30 -3.46 7.34 38.00
C GLY A 30 -4.88 7.82 38.25
N ARG A 31 -5.87 7.33 37.50
CA ARG A 31 -7.27 7.76 37.63
C ARG A 31 -8.10 6.79 38.48
N MET A 32 -8.77 7.30 39.51
CA MET A 32 -9.66 6.46 40.33
C MET A 32 -10.85 5.91 39.52
N ASP A 33 -11.37 6.65 38.53
CA ASP A 33 -12.50 6.21 37.71
C ASP A 33 -12.13 5.10 36.70
N ALA A 34 -10.84 4.90 36.43
CA ALA A 34 -10.37 3.80 35.58
C ALA A 34 -10.52 2.42 36.25
N LEU A 35 -10.62 2.39 37.58
CA LEU A 35 -10.85 1.17 38.36
C LEU A 35 -12.34 0.89 38.59
N ASP A 36 -13.21 1.85 38.31
CA ASP A 36 -14.65 1.69 38.54
C ASP A 36 -15.26 0.66 37.59
N GLY A 37 -15.91 -0.34 38.18
CA GLY A 37 -16.58 -1.41 37.42
C GLY A 37 -15.65 -2.51 36.90
N TYR A 38 -14.33 -2.45 37.17
CA TYR A 38 -13.45 -3.60 36.96
C TYR A 38 -13.81 -4.73 37.94
N VAL A 39 -13.79 -5.97 37.44
CA VAL A 39 -14.11 -7.15 38.24
C VAL A 39 -12.92 -8.11 38.16
N CYS A 40 -12.27 -8.34 39.29
CA CYS A 40 -11.22 -9.36 39.40
C CYS A 40 -11.87 -10.75 39.41
N HIS A 41 -11.91 -11.39 38.24
CA HIS A 41 -12.34 -12.78 38.10
C HIS A 41 -11.22 -13.75 38.46
N LYS A 42 -11.56 -15.03 38.55
CA LYS A 42 -10.62 -16.09 38.93
C LYS A 42 -9.42 -16.13 37.98
N THR A 43 -9.63 -15.99 36.68
CA THR A 43 -8.51 -15.95 35.71
C THR A 43 -7.52 -14.81 36.03
N ALA A 44 -8.01 -13.61 36.36
CA ALA A 44 -7.13 -12.48 36.69
C ALA A 44 -6.37 -12.70 38.01
N ALA A 45 -7.05 -13.25 39.02
CA ALA A 45 -6.48 -13.63 40.30
C ALA A 45 -5.38 -14.70 40.13
N ASP A 46 -5.64 -15.74 39.33
CA ASP A 46 -4.69 -16.81 39.02
C ASP A 46 -3.44 -16.28 38.29
N VAL A 47 -3.59 -15.28 37.40
CA VAL A 47 -2.45 -14.61 36.75
C VAL A 47 -1.56 -13.90 37.76
N LEU A 48 -2.13 -13.16 38.71
CA LEU A 48 -1.37 -12.46 39.75
C LEU A 48 -0.67 -13.45 40.69
N ASP A 49 -1.34 -14.53 41.08
CA ASP A 49 -0.76 -15.59 41.91
C ASP A 49 0.39 -16.32 41.21
N ALA A 50 0.22 -16.66 39.93
CA ALA A 50 1.26 -17.31 39.15
C ALA A 50 2.49 -16.41 39.02
N MET A 51 2.28 -15.13 38.74
CA MET A 51 3.36 -14.13 38.65
C MET A 51 4.06 -13.97 40.01
N ALA A 52 3.32 -13.79 41.10
CA ALA A 52 3.87 -13.63 42.44
C ALA A 52 4.70 -14.86 42.87
N LYS A 53 4.19 -16.08 42.64
CA LYS A 53 4.93 -17.33 42.92
C LYS A 53 6.25 -17.41 42.15
N GLN A 54 6.28 -17.00 40.88
CA GLN A 54 7.50 -17.02 40.09
C GLN A 54 8.51 -15.95 40.51
N ILE A 55 8.02 -14.76 40.89
CA ILE A 55 8.89 -13.68 41.40
C ILE A 55 9.56 -14.10 42.71
N SER A 56 8.80 -14.66 43.66
CA SER A 56 9.34 -15.09 44.97
C SER A 56 10.17 -16.37 44.88
N GLY A 57 9.81 -17.29 43.98
CA GLY A 57 10.44 -18.62 43.88
C GLY A 57 11.59 -18.74 42.87
N SER A 58 11.87 -17.71 42.07
CA SER A 58 12.90 -17.75 41.02
C SER A 58 13.47 -16.37 40.69
N ASN A 59 14.44 -16.30 39.76
CA ASN A 59 14.94 -15.05 39.19
C ASN A 59 14.08 -14.53 38.01
N GLN A 60 12.90 -15.12 37.78
CA GLN A 60 12.01 -14.66 36.71
C GLN A 60 11.46 -13.26 37.01
N ARG A 61 11.74 -12.30 36.12
CA ARG A 61 11.29 -10.90 36.25
C ARG A 61 10.55 -10.37 35.03
N ALA A 62 10.58 -11.12 33.92
CA ALA A 62 9.92 -10.76 32.68
C ALA A 62 8.74 -11.69 32.38
N PHE A 63 7.56 -11.13 32.15
CA PHE A 63 6.31 -11.87 31.98
C PHE A 63 5.61 -11.43 30.71
N THR A 64 4.90 -12.35 30.06
CA THR A 64 3.90 -12.00 29.06
C THR A 64 2.51 -12.40 29.53
N TRP A 65 1.55 -11.49 29.40
CA TRP A 65 0.14 -11.79 29.59
C TRP A 65 -0.50 -11.96 28.23
N THR A 66 -0.81 -13.20 27.88
CA THR A 66 -1.29 -13.56 26.54
C THR A 66 -2.77 -13.93 26.58
N GLY A 67 -3.58 -13.28 25.75
CA GLY A 67 -5.01 -13.59 25.67
C GLY A 67 -5.74 -12.74 24.63
N PRO A 68 -6.99 -13.04 24.27
CA PRO A 68 -7.70 -12.35 23.19
C PRO A 68 -7.95 -10.85 23.47
N PHE A 69 -8.25 -10.08 22.42
CA PHE A 69 -8.69 -8.69 22.53
C PHE A 69 -9.93 -8.58 23.43
N GLY A 70 -9.94 -7.61 24.34
CA GLY A 70 -11.02 -7.42 25.30
C GLY A 70 -11.10 -8.46 26.42
N GLY A 71 -10.09 -9.32 26.59
CA GLY A 71 -9.97 -10.22 27.74
C GLY A 71 -9.58 -9.55 29.06
N GLY A 72 -9.63 -8.21 29.15
CA GLY A 72 -9.32 -7.46 30.37
C GLY A 72 -7.83 -7.28 30.70
N LYS A 73 -6.92 -7.61 29.77
CA LYS A 73 -5.46 -7.53 29.99
C LYS A 73 -4.98 -6.13 30.41
N SER A 74 -5.30 -5.10 29.63
CA SER A 74 -4.90 -3.72 29.93
C SER A 74 -5.56 -3.18 31.21
N SER A 75 -6.79 -3.62 31.50
CA SER A 75 -7.49 -3.28 32.76
C SER A 75 -6.81 -3.92 33.98
N LEU A 76 -6.43 -5.19 33.88
CA LEU A 76 -5.63 -5.87 34.91
C LEU A 76 -4.28 -5.18 35.09
N ALA A 77 -3.66 -4.74 33.99
CA ALA A 77 -2.38 -4.05 34.03
C ALA A 77 -2.48 -2.70 34.74
N ILE A 78 -3.53 -1.93 34.49
CA ILE A 78 -3.84 -0.69 35.23
C ILE A 78 -4.10 -0.99 36.71
N ALA A 79 -4.88 -2.02 37.03
CA ALA A 79 -5.18 -2.37 38.41
C ALA A 79 -3.90 -2.78 39.17
N LEU A 80 -3.03 -3.61 38.56
CA LEU A 80 -1.73 -3.98 39.11
C LEU A 80 -0.84 -2.76 39.30
N ALA A 81 -0.69 -1.94 38.26
CA ALA A 81 0.10 -0.72 38.30
C ALA A 81 -0.38 0.24 39.40
N SER A 82 -1.70 0.40 39.55
CA SER A 82 -2.32 1.23 40.58
C SER A 82 -2.10 0.64 41.98
N ALA A 83 -2.13 -0.69 42.12
CA ALA A 83 -1.88 -1.39 43.39
C ALA A 83 -0.42 -1.32 43.86
N LEU A 84 0.52 -1.02 42.97
CA LEU A 84 1.95 -0.82 43.31
C LEU A 84 2.37 0.64 43.32
N GLY A 85 1.63 1.54 42.66
CA GLY A 85 1.99 2.95 42.49
C GLY A 85 2.09 3.75 43.80
N PRO A 86 2.66 4.96 43.75
CA PRO A 86 2.95 5.78 44.95
C PRO A 86 1.70 6.39 45.60
N ASP A 87 0.64 6.69 44.84
CA ASP A 87 -0.62 7.25 45.35
C ASP A 87 -1.31 6.26 46.31
N LYS A 88 -1.52 6.68 47.56
CA LYS A 88 -2.05 5.81 48.63
C LYS A 88 -3.53 5.48 48.44
N ASP A 89 -4.34 6.44 48.01
CA ASP A 89 -5.79 6.28 47.91
C ASP A 89 -6.14 5.42 46.69
N LEU A 90 -5.48 5.71 45.57
CA LEU A 90 -5.59 4.88 44.37
C LEU A 90 -5.09 3.46 44.64
N ARG A 91 -3.98 3.32 45.36
CA ARG A 91 -3.43 2.01 45.75
C ARG A 91 -4.40 1.22 46.61
N ALA A 92 -4.98 1.81 47.66
CA ALA A 92 -5.94 1.13 48.50
C ALA A 92 -7.14 0.61 47.70
N LYS A 93 -7.71 1.44 46.82
CA LYS A 93 -8.81 1.05 45.92
C LYS A 93 -8.41 -0.09 44.98
N ALA A 94 -7.24 -0.01 44.36
CA ALA A 94 -6.77 -1.04 43.43
C ALA A 94 -6.55 -2.40 44.14
N ARG A 95 -6.02 -2.39 45.37
CA ARG A 95 -5.81 -3.60 46.16
C ARG A 95 -7.13 -4.28 46.57
N ASP A 96 -8.15 -3.49 46.92
CA ASP A 96 -9.51 -3.98 47.20
C ASP A 96 -10.16 -4.60 45.96
N VAL A 97 -10.12 -3.87 44.83
CA VAL A 97 -10.65 -4.32 43.55
C VAL A 97 -10.01 -5.63 43.07
N LEU A 98 -8.70 -5.78 43.27
CA LEU A 98 -7.95 -7.00 42.96
C LEU A 98 -8.09 -8.10 44.03
N ARG A 99 -8.69 -7.80 45.18
CA ARG A 99 -8.84 -8.70 46.34
C ARG A 99 -7.50 -9.26 46.84
N LEU A 100 -6.46 -8.43 46.86
CA LEU A 100 -5.09 -8.88 47.18
C LEU A 100 -4.92 -9.45 48.59
N ASP A 101 -5.81 -9.14 49.52
CA ASP A 101 -5.81 -9.75 50.85
C ASP A 101 -6.01 -11.28 50.81
N SER A 102 -6.58 -11.80 49.71
CA SER A 102 -6.71 -13.24 49.45
C SER A 102 -5.50 -13.86 48.73
N HIS A 103 -4.45 -13.08 48.46
CA HIS A 103 -3.26 -13.46 47.70
C HIS A 103 -1.99 -13.36 48.57
N PRO A 104 -1.71 -14.36 49.44
CA PRO A 104 -0.67 -14.26 50.48
C PRO A 104 0.75 -14.06 49.94
N ASN A 105 1.04 -14.54 48.73
CA ASN A 105 2.37 -14.43 48.12
C ASN A 105 2.60 -13.09 47.41
N PHE A 106 1.56 -12.27 47.23
CA PHE A 106 1.65 -11.04 46.42
C PHE A 106 2.58 -10.00 47.06
N ASP A 107 2.38 -9.71 48.35
CA ASP A 107 3.19 -8.70 49.05
C ASP A 107 4.62 -9.15 49.35
N GLU A 108 4.87 -10.47 49.38
CA GLU A 108 6.22 -11.02 49.44
C GLU A 108 6.96 -10.77 48.11
N ALA A 109 6.30 -11.05 46.99
CA ALA A 109 6.85 -10.85 45.65
C ALA A 109 7.05 -9.36 45.31
N LEU A 110 6.06 -8.53 45.66
CA LEU A 110 5.95 -7.13 45.26
C LEU A 110 5.67 -6.25 46.48
N PRO A 111 6.62 -6.10 47.42
CA PRO A 111 6.37 -5.32 48.63
C PRO A 111 6.23 -3.85 48.30
N VAL A 112 5.26 -3.18 48.94
CA VAL A 112 5.00 -1.76 48.75
C VAL A 112 5.05 -1.03 50.09
N ARG A 113 5.95 -0.05 50.19
CA ARG A 113 6.10 0.88 51.33
C ARG A 113 5.97 2.32 50.87
N ARG A 114 6.76 2.72 49.87
CA ARG A 114 6.80 4.06 49.26
C ARG A 114 6.01 4.12 47.96
N GLY A 115 5.92 3.00 47.23
CA GLY A 115 5.40 2.88 45.89
C GLY A 115 6.48 2.47 44.89
N TRP A 116 6.08 1.75 43.86
CA TRP A 116 6.93 1.39 42.72
C TRP A 116 6.91 2.51 41.67
N LEU A 117 8.02 2.67 40.95
CA LEU A 117 8.08 3.47 39.74
C LEU A 117 7.39 2.70 38.61
N VAL A 118 6.19 3.13 38.25
CA VAL A 118 5.39 2.49 37.19
C VAL A 118 5.68 3.20 35.86
N LEU A 119 6.09 2.42 34.86
CA LEU A 119 6.40 2.89 33.52
C LEU A 119 5.39 2.28 32.52
N PRO A 120 4.32 3.01 32.15
CA PRO A 120 3.38 2.55 31.14
C PRO A 120 3.90 2.85 29.73
N VAL A 121 4.12 1.80 28.94
CA VAL A 121 4.53 1.90 27.54
C VAL A 121 3.43 1.30 26.67
N VAL A 122 3.01 2.02 25.64
CA VAL A 122 1.95 1.55 24.73
C VAL A 122 2.54 1.24 23.36
N GLY A 123 2.23 0.04 22.87
CA GLY A 123 2.67 -0.49 21.60
C GLY A 123 2.30 0.40 20.42
N ARG A 124 3.31 0.70 19.60
CA ARG A 124 3.18 1.35 18.29
C ARG A 124 4.21 0.75 17.33
N ARG A 125 4.02 0.98 16.02
CA ARG A 125 5.04 0.60 15.03
C ARG A 125 6.22 1.57 15.15
N GLY A 126 7.37 1.08 15.61
CA GLY A 126 8.57 1.87 15.84
C GLY A 126 9.52 1.20 16.83
N PHE A 127 10.45 1.98 17.37
CA PHE A 127 11.42 1.54 18.38
C PHE A 127 10.78 1.54 19.77
N VAL A 128 10.85 0.40 20.46
CA VAL A 128 10.41 0.23 21.85
C VAL A 128 11.39 0.90 22.81
N SER A 129 12.67 0.91 22.48
CA SER A 129 13.73 1.58 23.25
C SER A 129 13.46 3.08 23.38
N GLU A 130 13.09 3.75 22.28
CA GLU A 130 12.71 5.17 22.26
C GLU A 130 11.49 5.45 23.15
N GLU A 131 10.46 4.61 23.11
CA GLU A 131 9.24 4.84 23.90
C GLU A 131 9.48 4.55 25.39
N ILE A 132 10.25 3.52 25.73
CA ILE A 132 10.68 3.27 27.12
C ILE A 132 11.51 4.45 27.64
N SER A 133 12.49 4.92 26.86
CA SER A 133 13.35 6.04 27.25
C SER A 133 12.52 7.30 27.51
N LYS A 134 11.57 7.61 26.61
CA LYS A 134 10.66 8.74 26.75
C LYS A 134 9.78 8.62 28.01
N THR A 135 9.21 7.44 28.28
CA THR A 135 8.39 7.21 29.47
C THR A 135 9.23 7.31 30.76
N LEU A 136 10.44 6.76 30.77
CA LEU A 136 11.36 6.83 31.91
C LEU A 136 11.79 8.27 32.21
N ASN A 137 12.21 9.01 31.18
CA ASN A 137 12.61 10.42 31.30
C ASN A 137 11.45 11.27 31.84
N HIS A 138 10.23 11.05 31.34
CA HIS A 138 9.04 11.74 31.84
C HIS A 138 8.78 11.42 33.32
N ALA A 139 8.87 10.14 33.72
CA ALA A 139 8.62 9.71 35.10
C ALA A 139 9.67 10.22 36.10
N LEU A 140 10.92 10.39 35.66
CA LEU A 140 12.03 10.93 36.46
C LEU A 140 12.16 12.46 36.39
N GLY A 141 11.41 13.14 35.51
CA GLY A 141 11.53 14.59 35.29
C GLY A 141 12.80 15.01 34.55
N SER A 142 13.40 14.11 33.76
CA SER A 142 14.59 14.37 32.94
C SER A 142 14.22 14.72 31.50
N ASN A 143 15.03 15.57 30.85
CA ASN A 143 14.91 15.92 29.42
C ASN A 143 16.11 15.41 28.60
N THR A 144 16.76 14.34 29.05
CA THR A 144 17.82 13.66 28.30
C THR A 144 17.29 13.13 26.96
N ALA A 145 18.10 13.27 25.91
CA ALA A 145 17.79 12.67 24.61
C ALA A 145 17.70 11.14 24.75
N PRO A 146 16.91 10.45 23.89
CA PRO A 146 16.85 8.99 23.92
C PRO A 146 18.25 8.41 23.71
N GLY A 147 18.72 7.61 24.67
CA GLY A 147 19.97 6.86 24.55
C GLY A 147 19.87 5.70 23.57
N SER A 148 20.99 5.01 23.34
CA SER A 148 20.98 3.76 22.58
C SER A 148 20.12 2.68 23.26
N ALA A 149 19.67 1.66 22.52
CA ALA A 149 18.81 0.61 23.08
C ALA A 149 19.43 -0.09 24.31
N ALA A 150 20.76 -0.24 24.34
CA ALA A 150 21.49 -0.78 25.49
C ALA A 150 21.50 0.18 26.70
N GLU A 151 21.67 1.49 26.46
CA GLU A 151 21.63 2.51 27.52
C GLU A 151 20.26 2.53 28.21
N VAL A 152 19.17 2.39 27.46
CA VAL A 152 17.81 2.35 28.01
C VAL A 152 17.63 1.21 29.02
N VAL A 153 18.20 0.03 28.76
CA VAL A 153 18.14 -1.11 29.68
C VAL A 153 18.96 -0.84 30.96
N VAL A 154 20.12 -0.18 30.82
CA VAL A 154 20.96 0.23 31.96
C VAL A 154 20.25 1.28 32.82
N ASP A 155 19.60 2.26 32.19
CA ASP A 155 18.85 3.31 32.88
C ASP A 155 17.68 2.73 33.68
N LEU A 156 16.95 1.76 33.12
CA LEU A 156 15.90 1.03 33.83
C LEU A 156 16.42 0.30 35.06
N CYS A 157 17.55 -0.40 34.94
CA CYS A 157 18.16 -1.12 36.06
C CYS A 157 18.68 -0.16 37.13
N SER A 158 19.20 1.00 36.73
CA SER A 158 19.66 2.05 37.63
C SER A 158 18.48 2.67 38.40
N ALA A 159 17.37 2.94 37.71
CA ALA A 159 16.14 3.40 38.35
C ALA A 159 15.55 2.37 39.33
N ALA A 160 15.69 1.07 39.04
CA ALA A 160 15.25 0.00 39.95
C ALA A 160 16.09 -0.11 41.23
N ALA A 161 17.33 0.37 41.20
CA ALA A 161 18.23 0.43 42.36
C ALA A 161 18.09 1.73 43.18
N ASP A 162 17.30 2.70 42.69
CA ASP A 162 17.06 3.97 43.38
C ASP A 162 16.16 3.77 44.61
N GLU A 163 16.66 4.12 45.80
CA GLU A 163 15.94 3.94 47.05
C GLU A 163 14.66 4.78 47.16
N ARG A 164 14.43 5.78 46.30
CA ARG A 164 13.19 6.57 46.31
C ARG A 164 11.94 5.72 46.01
N TYR A 165 12.11 4.59 45.33
CA TYR A 165 11.03 3.68 44.95
C TYR A 165 11.26 2.28 45.54
N ASP A 166 10.20 1.49 45.70
CA ASP A 166 10.35 0.09 46.16
C ASP A 166 10.77 -0.87 45.03
N GLY A 167 10.74 -0.39 43.78
CA GLY A 167 11.09 -1.11 42.56
C GLY A 167 10.56 -0.40 41.31
N VAL A 168 10.83 -0.97 40.14
CA VAL A 168 10.33 -0.53 38.83
C VAL A 168 9.37 -1.58 38.25
N LEU A 169 8.17 -1.15 37.88
CA LEU A 169 7.23 -1.94 37.10
C LEU A 169 7.15 -1.36 35.68
N LEU A 170 7.71 -2.06 34.70
CA LEU A 170 7.58 -1.74 33.29
C LEU A 170 6.42 -2.55 32.69
N VAL A 171 5.38 -1.86 32.24
CA VAL A 171 4.24 -2.49 31.55
C VAL A 171 4.24 -2.06 30.10
N ILE A 172 4.40 -3.01 29.18
CA ILE A 172 4.35 -2.80 27.74
C ILE A 172 2.99 -3.30 27.24
N ASP A 173 2.01 -2.41 27.18
CA ASP A 173 0.71 -2.71 26.58
C ASP A 173 0.84 -2.83 25.05
N GLU A 174 0.06 -3.69 24.41
CA GLU A 174 0.15 -3.93 22.96
C GLU A 174 1.58 -4.27 22.47
N MET A 175 2.37 -5.00 23.27
CA MET A 175 3.78 -5.36 22.97
C MET A 175 3.93 -6.02 21.59
N GLY A 176 2.88 -6.70 21.11
CA GLY A 176 2.82 -7.29 19.78
C GLY A 176 3.10 -6.32 18.64
N LYS A 177 2.78 -5.02 18.78
CA LYS A 177 3.08 -4.02 17.74
C LYS A 177 4.57 -3.73 17.60
N PHE A 178 5.33 -3.78 18.71
CA PHE A 178 6.78 -3.68 18.66
C PHE A 178 7.40 -4.95 18.09
N LEU A 179 6.87 -6.12 18.44
CA LEU A 179 7.28 -7.39 17.83
C LEU A 179 7.02 -7.40 16.32
N GLU A 180 5.85 -6.94 15.87
CA GLU A 180 5.55 -6.78 14.43
C GLU A 180 6.50 -5.78 13.76
N ALA A 181 6.84 -4.67 14.43
CA ALA A 181 7.81 -3.72 13.91
C ALA A 181 9.21 -4.34 13.78
N ALA A 182 9.65 -5.13 14.76
CA ALA A 182 10.91 -5.89 14.72
C ALA A 182 10.93 -6.88 13.54
N VAL A 183 9.84 -7.64 13.33
CA VAL A 183 9.69 -8.55 12.17
C VAL A 183 9.82 -7.80 10.84
N LEU A 184 9.32 -6.57 10.77
CA LEU A 184 9.36 -5.75 9.55
C LEU A 184 10.65 -4.94 9.38
N GLY A 185 11.60 -5.01 10.32
CA GLY A 185 12.80 -4.17 10.36
C GLY A 185 12.49 -2.67 10.52
N LEU A 186 11.40 -2.34 11.21
CA LEU A 186 10.88 -0.99 11.46
C LEU A 186 10.97 -0.57 12.95
N GLY A 187 11.68 -1.34 13.76
CA GLY A 187 11.84 -1.10 15.20
C GLY A 187 13.12 -1.73 15.72
N ASP A 188 13.25 -1.85 17.05
CA ASP A 188 14.39 -2.54 17.66
C ASP A 188 14.42 -4.02 17.26
N ASP A 189 15.62 -4.58 17.24
CA ASP A 189 15.82 -6.01 17.05
C ASP A 189 15.16 -6.80 18.21
N VAL A 190 14.73 -8.04 17.95
CA VAL A 190 14.21 -8.96 18.97
C VAL A 190 15.21 -9.16 20.12
N TYR A 191 16.51 -9.02 19.85
CA TYR A 191 17.56 -9.07 20.87
C TYR A 191 17.39 -8.02 21.99
N PHE A 192 16.76 -6.88 21.73
CA PHE A 192 16.42 -5.91 22.76
C PHE A 192 15.59 -6.54 23.89
N PHE A 193 14.58 -7.36 23.54
CA PHE A 193 13.73 -8.02 24.53
C PHE A 193 14.49 -9.09 25.31
N GLN A 194 15.47 -9.74 24.69
CA GLN A 194 16.37 -10.63 25.40
C GLN A 194 17.20 -9.87 26.44
N ASP A 195 17.85 -8.78 26.03
CA ASP A 195 18.68 -7.97 26.92
C ASP A 195 17.88 -7.37 28.08
N LEU A 196 16.65 -6.93 27.79
CA LEU A 196 15.70 -6.44 28.80
C LEU A 196 15.37 -7.54 29.82
N ALA A 197 15.00 -8.75 29.38
CA ALA A 197 14.64 -9.85 30.26
C ALA A 197 15.83 -10.34 31.11
N GLU A 198 17.01 -10.49 30.50
CA GLU A 198 18.22 -10.91 31.21
C GLU A 198 18.73 -9.88 32.21
N SER A 199 18.67 -8.59 31.85
CA SER A 199 19.11 -7.51 32.73
C SER A 199 18.13 -7.36 33.90
N ALA A 200 16.83 -7.48 33.65
CA ALA A 200 15.83 -7.49 34.71
C ALA A 200 16.03 -8.63 35.71
N ALA A 201 16.36 -9.84 35.24
CA ALA A 201 16.64 -10.98 36.10
C ALA A 201 17.95 -10.87 36.93
N ARG A 202 18.92 -10.08 36.45
CA ARG A 202 20.24 -9.87 37.08
C ARG A 202 20.36 -8.56 37.87
N ALA A 203 19.37 -7.68 37.78
CA ALA A 203 19.40 -6.38 38.43
C ALA A 203 19.50 -6.52 39.96
N GLN A 204 20.29 -5.64 40.60
CA GLN A 204 20.34 -5.56 42.06
C GLN A 204 19.04 -4.97 42.64
N GLY A 205 18.44 -4.03 41.91
CA GLY A 205 17.14 -3.45 42.23
C GLY A 205 15.96 -4.34 41.81
N LYS A 206 14.77 -4.05 42.35
CA LYS A 206 13.55 -4.80 41.99
C LYS A 206 12.97 -4.26 40.70
N ILE A 207 13.03 -5.03 39.63
CA ILE A 207 12.43 -4.69 38.34
C ILE A 207 11.53 -5.82 37.87
N VAL A 208 10.33 -5.49 37.42
CA VAL A 208 9.37 -6.43 36.83
C VAL A 208 8.90 -5.89 35.50
N VAL A 209 8.97 -6.72 34.46
CA VAL A 209 8.56 -6.40 33.10
C VAL A 209 7.32 -7.22 32.75
N VAL A 210 6.24 -6.57 32.33
CA VAL A 210 4.99 -7.22 31.91
C VAL A 210 4.65 -6.78 30.49
N GLY A 211 4.77 -7.70 29.53
CA GLY A 211 4.32 -7.50 28.15
C GLY A 211 2.90 -8.01 27.94
N VAL A 212 2.00 -7.18 27.41
CA VAL A 212 0.62 -7.58 27.10
C VAL A 212 0.52 -7.98 25.62
N LEU A 213 0.07 -9.20 25.35
CA LEU A 213 0.00 -9.78 24.01
C LEU A 213 -1.38 -10.37 23.68
N HIS A 214 -1.74 -10.39 22.39
CA HIS A 214 -2.97 -11.03 21.91
C HIS A 214 -2.80 -12.50 21.56
N GLN A 215 -1.59 -12.83 21.12
CA GLN A 215 -1.15 -14.16 20.75
C GLN A 215 0.24 -14.41 21.34
N SER A 216 0.64 -15.67 21.44
CA SER A 216 1.96 -15.99 21.98
C SER A 216 3.08 -15.30 21.17
N PHE A 217 4.19 -14.98 21.84
CA PHE A 217 5.34 -14.31 21.25
C PHE A 217 5.78 -14.94 19.91
N ARG A 218 5.84 -16.29 19.83
CA ARG A 218 6.16 -17.06 18.60
C ARG A 218 5.19 -16.83 17.45
N GLN A 219 3.91 -16.58 17.71
CA GLN A 219 2.93 -16.39 16.62
C GLN A 219 3.17 -15.09 15.85
N TYR A 220 3.79 -14.07 16.47
CA TYR A 220 4.24 -12.87 15.76
C TYR A 220 5.40 -13.18 14.78
N ALA A 221 6.22 -14.20 15.09
CA ALA A 221 7.29 -14.70 14.22
C ALA A 221 6.81 -15.72 13.17
N SER A 222 5.51 -16.04 13.11
CA SER A 222 4.97 -17.09 12.22
C SER A 222 5.21 -16.83 10.72
N ARG A 223 5.61 -15.61 10.34
CA ARG A 223 5.93 -15.22 8.96
C ARG A 223 7.43 -15.11 8.68
N LEU A 224 8.28 -15.28 9.70
CA LEU A 224 9.74 -15.30 9.55
C LEU A 224 10.22 -16.68 9.06
N GLY A 225 11.45 -16.74 8.53
CA GLY A 225 12.13 -18.00 8.17
C GLY A 225 12.38 -18.89 9.39
N SER A 226 12.70 -20.18 9.17
CA SER A 226 12.87 -21.16 10.25
C SER A 226 13.95 -20.77 11.26
N GLU A 227 15.11 -20.27 10.83
CA GLU A 227 16.19 -19.84 11.73
C GLU A 227 15.77 -18.67 12.62
N SER A 228 15.19 -17.62 12.02
CA SER A 228 14.70 -16.48 12.79
C SER A 228 13.57 -16.88 13.75
N ARG A 229 12.71 -17.85 13.40
CA ARG A 229 11.69 -18.36 14.34
C ARG A 229 12.32 -19.04 15.55
N ASP A 230 13.44 -19.73 15.38
CA ASP A 230 14.13 -20.40 16.48
C ASP A 230 14.81 -19.37 17.40
N ASP A 231 15.40 -18.31 16.85
CA ASP A 231 15.93 -17.21 17.66
C ASP A 231 14.82 -16.49 18.44
N TRP A 232 13.67 -16.26 17.82
CA TRP A 232 12.48 -15.72 18.50
C TRP A 232 11.96 -16.66 19.60
N ALA A 233 12.01 -17.98 19.38
CA ALA A 233 11.63 -18.96 20.39
C ALA A 233 12.58 -18.95 21.59
N LYS A 234 13.90 -18.74 21.36
CA LYS A 234 14.88 -18.55 22.44
C LYS A 234 14.57 -17.30 23.27
N VAL A 235 14.26 -16.18 22.61
CA VAL A 235 13.87 -14.94 23.31
C VAL A 235 12.57 -15.14 24.11
N GLN A 236 11.55 -15.76 23.51
CA GLN A 236 10.30 -16.08 24.21
C GLN A 236 10.56 -16.90 25.47
N GLY A 237 11.48 -17.88 25.43
CA GLY A 237 11.80 -18.72 26.59
C GLY A 237 12.31 -17.96 27.83
N ARG A 238 12.69 -16.68 27.67
CA ARG A 238 13.12 -15.79 28.77
C ARG A 238 11.96 -15.05 29.42
N TYR A 239 10.80 -15.04 28.79
CA TYR A 239 9.56 -14.50 29.33
C TYR A 239 8.68 -15.64 29.82
N ALA A 240 8.17 -15.51 31.05
CA ALA A 240 7.16 -16.43 31.53
C ALA A 240 5.80 -16.05 30.94
N ASP A 241 5.28 -16.89 30.05
CA ASP A 241 3.99 -16.69 29.42
C ASP A 241 2.85 -17.16 30.32
N ILE A 242 2.05 -16.20 30.79
CA ILE A 242 0.89 -16.44 31.64
C ILE A 242 -0.37 -16.18 30.81
N PRO A 243 -1.16 -17.22 30.48
CA PRO A 243 -2.37 -17.05 29.68
C PRO A 243 -3.46 -16.34 30.48
N LEU A 244 -3.93 -15.18 29.99
CA LEU A 244 -5.12 -14.49 30.49
C LEU A 244 -6.30 -14.76 29.54
N VAL A 245 -6.84 -15.97 29.61
CA VAL A 245 -7.99 -16.38 28.80
C VAL A 245 -9.18 -16.58 29.72
N ALA A 246 -10.06 -15.57 29.78
CA ALA A 246 -11.28 -15.64 30.57
C ALA A 246 -12.11 -16.87 30.16
N ALA A 247 -12.59 -17.61 31.16
CA ALA A 247 -13.42 -18.77 30.93
C ALA A 247 -14.80 -18.34 30.38
N SER A 248 -15.50 -19.25 29.69
CA SER A 248 -16.77 -18.90 29.02
C SER A 248 -17.84 -18.40 29.99
N ASP A 249 -17.85 -18.95 31.20
CA ASP A 249 -18.69 -18.55 32.33
C ASP A 249 -18.35 -17.16 32.88
N GLU A 250 -17.06 -16.81 32.99
CA GLU A 250 -16.65 -15.45 33.38
C GLU A 250 -17.09 -14.40 32.36
N VAL A 251 -17.02 -14.71 31.06
CA VAL A 251 -17.50 -13.80 30.01
C VAL A 251 -19.01 -13.61 30.10
N VAL A 252 -19.78 -14.68 30.34
CA VAL A 252 -21.24 -14.59 30.56
C VAL A 252 -21.56 -13.70 31.76
N GLU A 253 -20.84 -13.86 32.87
CA GLU A 253 -21.02 -13.00 34.05
C GLU A 253 -20.76 -11.53 33.73
N LEU A 254 -19.69 -11.22 32.99
CA LEU A 254 -19.38 -9.86 32.56
C LEU A 254 -20.45 -9.28 31.63
N ILE A 255 -20.99 -10.07 30.71
CA ILE A 255 -22.11 -9.65 29.84
C ILE A 255 -23.33 -9.32 30.69
N GLY A 256 -23.70 -10.17 31.65
CA GLY A 256 -24.83 -9.95 32.54
C GLY A 256 -24.69 -8.71 33.41
N ARG A 257 -23.47 -8.29 33.73
CA ARG A 257 -23.18 -7.01 34.41
C ARG A 257 -23.17 -5.80 33.46
N ALA A 258 -22.88 -6.01 32.18
CA ALA A 258 -22.82 -4.95 31.18
C ALA A 258 -24.20 -4.53 30.66
N VAL A 259 -25.18 -5.43 30.68
CA VAL A 259 -26.55 -5.19 30.21
C VAL A 259 -27.47 -4.87 31.40
N GLU A 260 -27.96 -3.64 31.47
CA GLU A 260 -28.88 -3.16 32.51
C GLU A 260 -30.33 -3.28 32.05
N THR A 261 -31.16 -3.90 32.90
CA THR A 261 -32.60 -4.07 32.68
C THR A 261 -33.31 -4.48 33.96
N ASP A 262 -34.48 -3.92 34.21
CA ASP A 262 -35.37 -4.29 35.33
C ASP A 262 -36.53 -5.21 34.90
N ALA A 263 -36.59 -5.59 33.61
CA ALA A 263 -37.78 -6.18 32.99
C ALA A 263 -37.50 -7.57 32.34
N ARG A 264 -36.84 -8.48 33.08
CA ARG A 264 -36.48 -9.82 32.56
C ARG A 264 -37.70 -10.76 32.48
N PRO A 265 -38.00 -11.37 31.31
CA PRO A 265 -39.06 -12.37 31.18
C PRO A 265 -38.75 -13.67 31.94
N LYS A 266 -39.77 -14.31 32.53
CA LYS A 266 -39.61 -15.59 33.26
C LYS A 266 -39.19 -16.75 32.36
N SER A 267 -39.60 -16.73 31.09
CA SER A 267 -39.26 -17.76 30.10
C SER A 267 -37.75 -17.87 29.87
N ASN A 268 -37.01 -16.76 29.99
CA ASN A 268 -35.56 -16.72 29.79
C ASN A 268 -34.79 -17.62 30.78
N ARG A 269 -35.31 -17.77 32.02
CA ARG A 269 -34.72 -18.65 33.03
C ARG A 269 -34.86 -20.13 32.70
N ALA A 270 -35.99 -20.53 32.10
CA ALA A 270 -36.19 -21.91 31.67
C ALA A 270 -35.21 -22.28 30.55
N ASP A 271 -35.06 -21.39 29.57
CA ASP A 271 -34.10 -21.57 28.47
C ASP A 271 -32.65 -21.54 28.97
N ALA A 272 -32.32 -20.67 29.93
CA ALA A 272 -31.01 -20.63 30.55
C ALA A 272 -30.64 -21.96 31.23
N ARG A 273 -31.60 -22.60 31.90
CA ARG A 273 -31.39 -23.91 32.51
C ARG A 273 -31.20 -25.01 31.47
N ALA A 274 -31.92 -24.97 30.36
CA ALA A 274 -31.75 -25.91 29.25
C ALA A 274 -30.34 -25.80 28.62
N ILE A 275 -29.90 -24.57 28.35
CA ILE A 275 -28.55 -24.30 27.82
C ILE A 275 -27.45 -24.73 28.81
N ALA A 276 -27.59 -24.36 30.09
CA ALA A 276 -26.63 -24.75 31.12
C ALA A 276 -26.52 -26.27 31.27
N SER A 277 -27.64 -26.99 31.20
CA SER A 277 -27.67 -28.46 31.29
C SER A 277 -26.98 -29.12 30.07
N SER A 278 -27.23 -28.62 28.86
CA SER A 278 -26.57 -29.10 27.64
C SER A 278 -25.04 -28.91 27.69
N MET A 279 -24.60 -27.77 28.23
CA MET A 279 -23.16 -27.48 28.39
C MET A 279 -22.53 -28.32 29.51
N ALA A 280 -23.21 -28.52 30.65
CA ALA A 280 -22.72 -29.32 31.76
C ALA A 280 -22.46 -30.78 31.37
N ALA A 281 -23.26 -31.34 30.45
CA ALA A 281 -23.03 -32.69 29.90
C ALA A 281 -21.66 -32.83 29.20
N ARG A 282 -21.09 -31.73 28.70
CA ARG A 282 -19.78 -31.69 28.02
C ARG A 282 -18.69 -31.02 28.88
N ARG A 283 -19.08 -30.30 29.92
CA ARG A 283 -18.21 -29.60 30.89
C ARG A 283 -18.75 -29.83 32.31
N PRO A 284 -18.44 -30.97 32.95
CA PRO A 284 -19.04 -31.36 34.24
C PRO A 284 -18.72 -30.40 35.41
N ALA A 285 -17.67 -29.59 35.28
CA ALA A 285 -17.29 -28.59 36.28
C ALA A 285 -18.26 -27.39 36.36
N ILE A 286 -19.17 -27.22 35.39
CA ILE A 286 -20.14 -26.14 35.37
C ILE A 286 -21.32 -26.49 36.29
N GLY A 287 -21.51 -25.70 37.34
CA GLY A 287 -22.72 -25.78 38.17
C GLY A 287 -23.95 -25.29 37.39
N VAL A 288 -24.88 -26.20 37.08
CA VAL A 288 -26.04 -25.92 36.21
C VAL A 288 -26.85 -24.72 36.68
N GLU A 289 -27.21 -24.65 37.97
CA GLU A 289 -28.07 -23.57 38.50
C GLU A 289 -27.34 -22.21 38.51
N ALA A 290 -26.10 -22.16 39.02
CA ALA A 290 -25.33 -20.91 39.08
C ALA A 290 -25.02 -20.35 37.67
N PHE A 291 -24.74 -21.24 36.71
CA PHE A 291 -24.50 -20.83 35.34
C PHE A 291 -25.79 -20.40 34.63
N ALA A 292 -26.92 -21.07 34.90
CA ALA A 292 -28.22 -20.65 34.40
C ALA A 292 -28.61 -19.24 34.91
N GLU A 293 -28.31 -18.92 36.17
CA GLU A 293 -28.51 -17.56 36.71
C GLU A 293 -27.65 -16.51 35.98
N SER A 294 -26.40 -16.85 35.68
CA SER A 294 -25.49 -15.98 34.92
C SER A 294 -25.97 -15.76 33.48
N LEU A 295 -26.46 -16.81 32.82
CA LEU A 295 -27.05 -16.73 31.48
C LEU A 295 -28.35 -15.93 31.48
N ASP A 296 -29.21 -16.10 32.49
CA ASP A 296 -30.45 -15.34 32.63
C ASP A 296 -30.17 -13.84 32.79
N ALA A 297 -29.07 -13.49 33.47
CA ALA A 297 -28.65 -12.10 33.62
C ALA A 297 -28.28 -11.39 32.31
N CYS A 298 -28.03 -12.13 31.23
CA CYS A 298 -27.61 -11.59 29.93
C CYS A 298 -28.78 -11.11 29.03
N TRP A 299 -30.03 -11.20 29.49
CA TRP A 299 -31.19 -10.74 28.71
C TRP A 299 -31.02 -9.26 28.27
N PRO A 300 -31.32 -8.88 27.01
CA PRO A 300 -32.10 -9.62 26.00
C PRO A 300 -31.30 -10.49 25.03
N LEU A 301 -30.07 -10.91 25.37
CA LEU A 301 -29.46 -12.02 24.65
C LEU A 301 -30.19 -13.31 24.98
N HIS A 302 -30.43 -14.15 23.97
CA HIS A 302 -30.83 -15.52 24.22
C HIS A 302 -29.70 -16.25 24.99
N PRO A 303 -29.98 -17.10 25.99
CA PRO A 303 -28.96 -17.83 26.75
C PRO A 303 -27.95 -18.58 25.86
N ALA A 304 -28.43 -19.18 24.77
CA ALA A 304 -27.57 -19.81 23.76
C ALA A 304 -26.57 -18.82 23.15
N MET A 305 -27.00 -17.60 22.79
CA MET A 305 -26.11 -16.59 22.22
C MET A 305 -25.14 -16.04 23.26
N ALA A 306 -25.60 -15.80 24.50
CA ALA A 306 -24.74 -15.35 25.60
C ALA A 306 -23.58 -16.32 25.83
N ALA A 307 -23.84 -17.63 25.82
CA ALA A 307 -22.82 -18.68 25.94
C ALA A 307 -21.83 -18.72 24.76
N LEU A 308 -22.24 -18.29 23.56
CA LEU A 308 -21.42 -18.32 22.35
C LEU A 308 -20.52 -17.08 22.18
N LEU A 309 -20.90 -15.94 22.77
CA LEU A 309 -20.20 -14.66 22.56
C LEU A 309 -18.73 -14.65 23.04
N GLY A 310 -18.41 -15.33 24.15
CA GLY A 310 -17.02 -15.47 24.61
C GLY A 310 -16.14 -16.30 23.68
N PRO A 311 -16.59 -17.48 23.21
CA PRO A 311 -15.94 -18.23 22.14
C PRO A 311 -15.71 -17.46 20.84
N VAL A 312 -16.65 -16.63 20.38
CA VAL A 312 -16.49 -15.90 19.11
C VAL A 312 -15.34 -14.90 19.13
N SER A 313 -15.19 -14.13 20.22
CA SER A 313 -14.11 -13.13 20.33
C SER A 313 -12.70 -13.74 20.30
N ARG A 314 -12.59 -15.06 20.45
CA ARG A 314 -11.34 -15.81 20.34
C ARG A 314 -11.00 -16.26 18.92
N ARG A 315 -11.92 -16.19 17.95
CA ARG A 315 -11.67 -16.59 16.56
C ARG A 315 -10.86 -15.54 15.80
N GLN A 316 -10.00 -15.96 14.89
CA GLN A 316 -9.08 -15.08 14.16
C GLN A 316 -9.79 -13.96 13.38
N PHE A 317 -10.98 -14.24 12.82
CA PHE A 317 -11.80 -13.23 12.15
C PHE A 317 -12.53 -12.28 13.11
N GLY A 318 -12.70 -12.67 14.38
CA GLY A 318 -13.24 -11.82 15.45
C GLY A 318 -12.17 -11.03 16.21
N GLN A 319 -10.90 -11.45 16.12
CA GLN A 319 -9.75 -10.79 16.75
C GLN A 319 -9.36 -9.48 16.05
N ASN A 320 -9.66 -9.33 14.76
CA ASN A 320 -9.34 -8.13 14.00
C ASN A 320 -10.34 -7.00 14.26
N GLU A 321 -10.40 -6.49 15.51
CA GLU A 321 -11.01 -5.22 15.95
C GLU A 321 -12.28 -5.27 16.85
N ARG A 322 -12.86 -6.44 17.20
CA ARG A 322 -14.11 -6.46 18.01
C ARG A 322 -14.14 -7.50 19.11
N SER A 323 -13.83 -7.06 20.34
CA SER A 323 -14.15 -7.81 21.55
C SER A 323 -15.65 -8.09 21.65
N THR A 324 -16.05 -9.02 22.52
CA THR A 324 -17.46 -9.29 22.85
C THR A 324 -18.21 -8.00 23.21
N PHE A 325 -17.59 -7.08 23.95
CA PHE A 325 -18.16 -5.77 24.29
C PHE A 325 -18.16 -4.79 23.12
N GLY A 326 -17.20 -4.91 22.20
CA GLY A 326 -17.22 -4.19 20.92
C GLY A 326 -18.47 -4.54 20.10
N PHE A 327 -18.83 -5.82 20.01
CA PHE A 327 -20.09 -6.25 19.38
C PHE A 327 -21.33 -5.71 20.11
N LEU A 328 -21.38 -5.80 21.45
CA LEU A 328 -22.51 -5.25 22.22
C LEU A 328 -22.66 -3.74 22.02
N GLY A 329 -21.55 -3.01 21.85
CA GLY A 329 -21.52 -1.56 21.65
C GLY A 329 -21.68 -1.08 20.21
N SER A 330 -21.50 -1.95 19.20
CA SER A 330 -21.46 -1.54 17.79
C SER A 330 -22.84 -1.09 17.26
N VAL A 331 -22.82 -0.19 16.27
CA VAL A 331 -24.03 0.39 15.64
C VAL A 331 -24.23 -0.18 14.24
N GLU A 332 -23.82 -1.43 14.04
CA GLU A 332 -23.76 -2.04 12.72
C GLU A 332 -25.08 -2.74 12.35
N PRO A 333 -25.35 -2.92 11.04
CA PRO A 333 -26.51 -3.69 10.59
C PRO A 333 -26.55 -5.07 11.24
N HIS A 334 -27.72 -5.49 11.72
CA HIS A 334 -27.97 -6.74 12.45
C HIS A 334 -27.19 -6.90 13.78
N GLY A 335 -26.47 -5.87 14.24
CA GLY A 335 -25.79 -5.87 15.53
C GLY A 335 -26.77 -5.77 16.72
N PHE A 336 -26.27 -6.03 17.93
CA PHE A 336 -27.08 -6.06 19.14
C PHE A 336 -27.83 -4.74 19.40
N ARG A 337 -27.18 -3.57 19.20
CA ARG A 337 -27.85 -2.27 19.36
C ARG A 337 -28.90 -1.99 18.29
N SER A 338 -28.70 -2.49 17.06
CA SER A 338 -29.72 -2.39 16.00
C SER A 338 -30.98 -3.14 16.41
N PHE A 339 -30.79 -4.38 16.90
CA PHE A 339 -31.88 -5.20 17.42
C PHE A 339 -32.64 -4.52 18.56
N LEU A 340 -31.96 -3.91 19.55
CA LEU A 340 -32.63 -3.19 20.64
C LEU A 340 -33.51 -2.03 20.14
N LYS A 341 -33.11 -1.34 19.07
CA LYS A 341 -33.87 -0.21 18.49
C LYS A 341 -35.06 -0.70 17.65
N GLU A 342 -34.89 -1.81 16.95
CA GLU A 342 -35.89 -2.33 16.02
C GLU A 342 -36.99 -3.11 16.73
N GLN A 343 -36.67 -3.86 17.79
CA GLN A 343 -37.61 -4.77 18.44
C GLN A 343 -38.44 -4.11 19.54
N THR A 344 -39.71 -4.52 19.63
CA THR A 344 -40.64 -4.16 20.70
C THR A 344 -40.61 -5.20 21.82
N LEU A 345 -40.86 -4.78 23.06
CA LEU A 345 -40.91 -5.69 24.20
C LEU A 345 -41.97 -6.79 24.01
N SER A 346 -41.54 -8.05 24.12
CA SER A 346 -42.36 -9.26 24.22
C SER A 346 -41.58 -10.36 24.93
N ASP A 347 -42.23 -11.44 25.38
CA ASP A 347 -41.53 -12.56 26.03
C ASP A 347 -40.55 -13.29 25.08
N GLU A 348 -40.71 -13.10 23.77
CA GLU A 348 -39.96 -13.75 22.69
C GLU A 348 -38.85 -12.87 22.08
N CYS A 349 -38.77 -11.59 22.45
CA CYS A 349 -37.82 -10.65 21.86
C CYS A 349 -36.39 -10.84 22.40
N ARG A 350 -35.66 -11.80 21.83
CA ARG A 350 -34.30 -12.14 22.25
C ARG A 350 -33.34 -12.18 21.07
N TYR A 351 -32.14 -11.65 21.26
CA TYR A 351 -31.09 -11.72 20.26
C TYR A 351 -30.49 -13.14 20.27
N ARG A 352 -30.81 -13.89 19.22
CA ARG A 352 -30.50 -15.32 19.05
C ARG A 352 -29.33 -15.53 18.06
N PRO A 353 -28.74 -16.73 18.00
CA PRO A 353 -27.66 -17.05 17.05
C PRO A 353 -28.02 -16.83 15.56
N ASP A 354 -29.28 -16.98 15.14
CA ASP A 354 -29.76 -16.62 13.79
C ASP A 354 -29.53 -15.14 13.43
N HIS A 355 -29.79 -14.21 14.37
CA HIS A 355 -29.50 -12.79 14.16
C HIS A 355 -27.99 -12.54 14.06
N TYR A 356 -27.20 -13.30 14.83
CA TYR A 356 -25.75 -13.21 14.79
C TYR A 356 -25.19 -13.72 13.47
N TRP A 357 -25.78 -14.76 12.87
CA TRP A 357 -25.45 -15.22 11.53
C TRP A 357 -25.58 -14.07 10.51
N ASP A 358 -26.70 -13.35 10.53
CA ASP A 358 -26.93 -12.24 9.59
C ASP A 358 -25.92 -11.10 9.83
N TYR A 359 -25.57 -10.82 11.08
CA TYR A 359 -24.48 -9.89 11.42
C TYR A 359 -23.13 -10.34 10.85
N LEU A 360 -22.75 -11.62 11.01
CA LEU A 360 -21.50 -12.15 10.48
C LEU A 360 -21.48 -12.11 8.94
N ARG A 361 -22.59 -12.48 8.29
CA ARG A 361 -22.72 -12.51 6.83
C ARG A 361 -22.57 -11.13 6.20
N VAL A 362 -23.18 -10.10 6.80
CA VAL A 362 -23.14 -8.73 6.27
C VAL A 362 -21.81 -8.05 6.59
N ASN A 363 -21.28 -8.21 7.81
CA ASN A 363 -20.19 -7.38 8.30
C ASN A 363 -18.81 -8.06 8.25
N LEU A 364 -18.74 -9.39 8.27
CA LEU A 364 -17.49 -10.13 8.48
C LEU A 364 -17.22 -11.27 7.47
N GLU A 365 -18.12 -11.54 6.51
CA GLU A 365 -17.98 -12.66 5.58
C GLU A 365 -16.63 -12.70 4.82
N PRO A 366 -16.11 -11.60 4.24
CA PRO A 366 -14.81 -11.62 3.56
C PRO A 366 -13.65 -12.00 4.48
N ALA A 367 -13.70 -11.55 5.74
CA ALA A 367 -12.69 -11.87 6.75
C ALA A 367 -12.80 -13.33 7.22
N ILE A 368 -14.01 -13.88 7.32
CA ILE A 368 -14.23 -15.28 7.68
C ILE A 368 -13.74 -16.20 6.55
N LEU A 369 -14.08 -15.91 5.29
CA LEU A 369 -13.69 -16.70 4.12
C LEU A 369 -12.17 -16.78 3.91
N SER A 370 -11.43 -15.75 4.35
CA SER A 370 -9.96 -15.71 4.30
C SER A 370 -9.28 -16.33 5.54
N SER A 371 -10.05 -16.79 6.51
CA SER A 371 -9.56 -17.42 7.75
C SER A 371 -9.56 -18.95 7.65
N PRO A 372 -8.95 -19.68 8.61
CA PRO A 372 -9.04 -21.15 8.68
C PRO A 372 -10.48 -21.68 8.80
N ASP A 373 -11.43 -20.84 9.21
CA ASP A 373 -12.85 -21.19 9.30
C ASP A 373 -13.61 -20.97 7.97
N GLY A 374 -12.94 -20.49 6.92
CA GLY A 374 -13.54 -20.12 5.65
C GLY A 374 -14.28 -21.26 4.97
N HIS A 375 -13.71 -22.47 4.98
CA HIS A 375 -14.35 -23.65 4.41
C HIS A 375 -15.68 -24.00 5.10
N ARG A 376 -15.66 -24.06 6.44
CA ARG A 376 -16.87 -24.36 7.24
C ARG A 376 -17.92 -23.26 7.09
N TRP A 377 -17.49 -22.01 7.00
CA TRP A 377 -18.38 -20.89 6.74
C TRP A 377 -19.04 -20.99 5.37
N ALA A 378 -18.27 -21.27 4.31
CA ALA A 378 -18.79 -21.40 2.96
C ALA A 378 -19.81 -22.54 2.84
N GLN A 379 -19.55 -23.69 3.49
CA GLN A 379 -20.52 -24.80 3.59
C GLN A 379 -21.81 -24.39 4.32
N ALA A 380 -21.68 -23.70 5.45
CA ALA A 380 -22.84 -23.21 6.19
C ALA A 380 -23.63 -22.17 5.39
N ALA A 381 -22.96 -21.29 4.64
CA ALA A 381 -23.59 -20.29 3.80
C ALA A 381 -24.40 -20.93 2.66
N ASP A 382 -23.85 -21.93 1.98
CA ASP A 382 -24.58 -22.72 0.97
C ASP A 382 -25.82 -23.41 1.57
N ALA A 383 -25.65 -24.07 2.73
CA ALA A 383 -26.75 -24.75 3.41
C ALA A 383 -27.88 -23.77 3.81
N VAL A 384 -27.52 -22.57 4.26
CA VAL A 384 -28.47 -21.50 4.59
C VAL A 384 -29.16 -21.00 3.31
N GLU A 385 -28.41 -20.70 2.24
CA GLU A 385 -28.97 -20.21 0.96
C GLU A 385 -29.97 -21.20 0.34
N ARG A 386 -29.61 -22.50 0.33
CA ARG A 386 -30.50 -23.57 -0.14
C ARG A 386 -31.76 -23.70 0.70
N THR A 387 -31.66 -23.45 2.00
CA THR A 387 -32.82 -23.45 2.91
C THR A 387 -33.70 -22.21 2.67
N GLU A 388 -33.10 -21.03 2.50
CA GLU A 388 -33.79 -19.76 2.23
C GLU A 388 -34.59 -19.82 0.91
N ALA A 389 -34.12 -20.58 -0.09
CA ALA A 389 -34.83 -20.82 -1.35
C ALA A 389 -36.20 -21.51 -1.18
N HIS A 390 -36.45 -22.18 -0.05
CA HIS A 390 -37.75 -22.78 0.27
C HIS A 390 -38.73 -21.78 0.92
N HIS A 391 -38.34 -20.52 1.12
CA HIS A 391 -39.16 -19.43 1.65
C HIS A 391 -39.86 -19.73 2.99
N SER A 392 -39.22 -20.52 3.87
CA SER A 392 -39.74 -20.82 5.21
C SER A 392 -38.94 -20.10 6.29
N PRO A 393 -39.54 -19.16 7.05
CA PRO A 393 -38.85 -18.43 8.11
C PRO A 393 -38.33 -19.33 9.23
N LEU A 394 -39.10 -20.34 9.63
CA LEU A 394 -38.71 -21.28 10.70
C LEU A 394 -37.47 -22.09 10.29
N HIS A 395 -37.47 -22.67 9.09
CA HIS A 395 -36.33 -23.45 8.59
C HIS A 395 -35.08 -22.57 8.44
N SER A 396 -35.25 -21.35 7.91
CA SER A 396 -34.16 -20.40 7.73
C SER A 396 -33.53 -19.99 9.07
N ALA A 397 -34.35 -19.67 10.07
CA ALA A 397 -33.85 -19.38 11.43
C ALA A 397 -33.15 -20.61 12.02
N LEU A 398 -33.73 -21.79 11.87
CA LEU A 398 -33.21 -23.03 12.45
C LEU A 398 -31.84 -23.41 11.87
N ILE A 399 -31.66 -23.35 10.54
CA ILE A 399 -30.37 -23.65 9.90
C ILE A 399 -29.30 -22.61 10.28
N LYS A 400 -29.65 -21.32 10.38
CA LYS A 400 -28.73 -20.26 10.84
C LYS A 400 -28.27 -20.49 12.28
N ASN A 401 -29.19 -20.90 13.15
CA ASN A 401 -28.86 -21.26 14.53
C ASN A 401 -27.91 -22.47 14.57
N ILE A 402 -28.19 -23.52 13.80
CA ILE A 402 -27.30 -24.70 13.68
C ILE A 402 -25.92 -24.25 13.17
N ALA A 403 -25.85 -23.43 12.13
CA ALA A 403 -24.61 -22.94 11.55
C ALA A 403 -23.71 -22.24 12.58
N VAL A 404 -24.27 -21.29 13.34
CA VAL A 404 -23.49 -20.55 14.35
C VAL A 404 -23.07 -21.44 15.52
N ILE A 405 -23.98 -22.27 16.04
CA ILE A 405 -23.65 -23.19 17.14
C ILE A 405 -22.58 -24.19 16.69
N ASP A 406 -22.69 -24.73 15.49
CA ASP A 406 -21.77 -25.72 14.94
C ASP A 406 -20.38 -25.13 14.68
N LEU A 407 -20.31 -23.93 14.10
CA LEU A 407 -19.08 -23.18 13.86
C LEU A 407 -18.29 -22.93 15.16
N LEU A 408 -18.99 -22.77 16.29
CA LEU A 408 -18.41 -22.38 17.59
C LEU A 408 -18.35 -23.51 18.62
N ARG A 409 -18.84 -24.70 18.27
CA ARG A 409 -19.01 -25.86 19.16
C ARG A 409 -17.76 -26.20 19.98
N SER A 410 -16.61 -26.29 19.32
CA SER A 410 -15.34 -26.71 19.94
C SER A 410 -14.87 -25.77 21.06
N ALA A 411 -15.18 -24.48 20.94
CA ALA A 411 -14.73 -23.46 21.88
C ALA A 411 -15.75 -23.15 22.99
N SER A 412 -17.05 -23.35 22.73
CA SER A 412 -18.14 -23.05 23.66
C SER A 412 -18.53 -24.24 24.55
N GLY A 413 -18.43 -25.47 24.06
CA GLY A 413 -19.03 -26.64 24.71
C GLY A 413 -20.55 -26.74 24.55
N LEU A 414 -21.18 -25.78 23.85
CA LEU A 414 -22.59 -25.83 23.45
C LEU A 414 -22.70 -26.60 22.13
N ALA A 415 -23.66 -27.51 22.03
CA ALA A 415 -23.97 -28.22 20.80
C ALA A 415 -25.42 -27.98 20.38
N ALA A 416 -25.70 -28.09 19.09
CA ALA A 416 -27.05 -27.98 18.54
C ALA A 416 -27.83 -29.29 18.76
N ASP A 417 -28.01 -29.69 20.03
CA ASP A 417 -28.92 -30.79 20.39
C ASP A 417 -30.38 -30.31 20.36
N SER A 418 -31.31 -31.26 20.36
CA SER A 418 -32.74 -30.93 20.21
C SER A 418 -33.28 -30.05 21.36
N ASN A 419 -32.73 -30.15 22.57
CA ASN A 419 -33.18 -29.32 23.70
C ASN A 419 -32.72 -27.87 23.51
N VAL A 420 -31.45 -27.68 23.10
CA VAL A 420 -30.92 -26.36 22.75
C VAL A 420 -31.72 -25.75 21.61
N LEU A 421 -31.98 -26.50 20.53
CA LEU A 421 -32.70 -25.98 19.37
C LEU A 421 -34.16 -25.65 19.68
N ARG A 422 -34.84 -26.44 20.52
CA ARG A 422 -36.20 -26.11 20.97
C ARG A 422 -36.25 -24.85 21.84
N SER A 423 -35.26 -24.64 22.71
CA SER A 423 -35.21 -23.45 23.59
C SER A 423 -35.12 -22.12 22.83
N LEU A 424 -34.67 -22.14 21.56
CA LEU A 424 -34.55 -20.96 20.71
C LEU A 424 -35.89 -20.41 20.20
N PHE A 425 -36.97 -21.18 20.34
CA PHE A 425 -38.30 -20.86 19.82
C PHE A 425 -39.35 -21.02 20.92
N PRO A 426 -40.53 -20.38 20.79
CA PRO A 426 -41.64 -20.58 21.71
C PRO A 426 -41.97 -22.07 21.92
N GLU A 427 -42.28 -22.47 23.16
CA GLU A 427 -42.59 -23.88 23.50
C GLU A 427 -43.72 -24.47 22.64
N THR A 428 -44.68 -23.64 22.20
CA THR A 428 -45.79 -24.03 21.33
C THR A 428 -45.33 -24.60 19.99
N LEU A 429 -44.14 -24.20 19.51
CA LEU A 429 -43.58 -24.64 18.23
C LEU A 429 -42.69 -25.88 18.35
N GLY A 430 -42.54 -26.49 19.54
CA GLY A 430 -41.59 -27.59 19.74
C GLY A 430 -41.74 -28.76 18.75
N LYS A 431 -42.98 -29.16 18.43
CA LYS A 431 -43.26 -30.21 17.42
C LYS A 431 -42.94 -29.76 15.99
N GLU A 432 -43.16 -28.49 15.67
CA GLU A 432 -42.85 -27.92 14.37
C GLU A 432 -41.33 -27.79 14.17
N VAL A 433 -40.59 -27.47 15.23
CA VAL A 433 -39.11 -27.46 15.23
C VAL A 433 -38.57 -28.86 14.94
N ASP A 434 -39.09 -29.90 15.58
CA ASP A 434 -38.66 -31.27 15.32
C ASP A 434 -38.95 -31.70 13.87
N ALA A 435 -40.15 -31.39 13.37
CA ALA A 435 -40.52 -31.67 11.98
C ALA A 435 -39.61 -30.90 10.99
N ALA A 436 -39.30 -29.64 11.29
CA ALA A 436 -38.39 -28.82 10.49
C ALA A 436 -36.96 -29.39 10.48
N LEU A 437 -36.46 -29.91 11.61
CA LEU A 437 -35.15 -30.57 11.69
C LEU A 437 -35.08 -31.81 10.78
N GLU A 438 -36.11 -32.64 10.80
CA GLU A 438 -36.21 -33.79 9.89
C GLU A 438 -36.27 -33.34 8.42
N GLN A 439 -36.95 -32.24 8.15
CA GLN A 439 -37.06 -31.69 6.80
C GLN A 439 -35.73 -31.09 6.31
N LEU A 440 -34.99 -30.36 7.16
CA LEU A 440 -33.61 -29.92 6.88
C LEU A 440 -32.68 -31.10 6.61
N SER A 441 -32.87 -32.23 7.31
CA SER A 441 -32.13 -33.46 7.02
C SER A 441 -32.46 -34.03 5.65
N LYS A 442 -33.74 -34.08 5.27
CA LYS A 442 -34.20 -34.53 3.96
C LYS A 442 -33.66 -33.65 2.82
N TRP A 443 -33.56 -32.34 3.05
CA TRP A 443 -32.95 -31.40 2.10
C TRP A 443 -31.42 -31.51 2.01
N ARG A 444 -30.78 -32.33 2.85
CA ARG A 444 -29.31 -32.48 2.92
C ARG A 444 -28.60 -31.14 3.15
N VAL A 445 -29.14 -30.32 4.05
CA VAL A 445 -28.52 -29.08 4.52
C VAL A 445 -28.08 -29.19 5.99
N ALA A 446 -28.71 -30.08 6.76
CA ALA A 446 -28.30 -30.44 8.12
C ALA A 446 -28.22 -31.96 8.28
N ILE A 447 -27.43 -32.43 9.25
CA ILE A 447 -27.29 -33.85 9.59
C ILE A 447 -27.23 -34.05 11.10
N TYR A 448 -27.90 -35.09 11.60
CA TYR A 448 -27.82 -35.48 13.00
C TYR A 448 -26.65 -36.45 13.23
N LYS A 449 -25.60 -36.00 13.90
CA LYS A 449 -24.42 -36.81 14.24
C LYS A 449 -24.68 -37.59 15.53
N LYS A 450 -25.14 -38.85 15.42
CA LYS A 450 -25.52 -39.72 16.56
C LYS A 450 -24.46 -39.79 17.68
N HIS A 451 -23.18 -39.90 17.31
CA HIS A 451 -22.07 -39.97 18.27
C HIS A 451 -21.84 -38.66 19.06
N LEU A 452 -22.35 -37.52 18.56
CA LEU A 452 -22.29 -36.21 19.24
C LEU A 452 -23.62 -35.83 19.90
N GLY A 453 -24.69 -36.58 19.62
CA GLY A 453 -26.05 -36.26 20.05
C GLY A 453 -26.56 -34.90 19.56
N ALA A 454 -26.05 -34.39 18.43
CA ALA A 454 -26.31 -33.03 17.98
C ALA A 454 -26.39 -32.91 16.45
N TRP A 455 -27.12 -31.89 16.01
CA TRP A 455 -27.20 -31.47 14.61
C TRP A 455 -25.92 -30.74 14.18
N SER A 456 -25.54 -30.86 12.92
CA SER A 456 -24.46 -30.11 12.27
C SER A 456 -24.87 -29.74 10.85
N ILE A 457 -24.13 -28.82 10.24
CA ILE A 457 -24.27 -28.56 8.81
C ILE A 457 -23.86 -29.81 8.02
N PHE A 458 -24.53 -30.06 6.89
CA PHE A 458 -24.16 -31.14 5.97
C PHE A 458 -22.95 -30.71 5.13
N GLU A 459 -21.85 -31.46 5.22
CA GLU A 459 -20.62 -31.22 4.48
C GLU A 459 -20.81 -31.69 3.02
N GLY A 460 -20.80 -30.75 2.06
CA GLY A 460 -21.12 -31.01 0.65
C GLY A 460 -19.94 -30.88 -0.33
N SER A 461 -18.74 -30.53 0.15
CA SER A 461 -17.53 -30.36 -0.66
C SER A 461 -16.45 -31.32 -0.16
N ASP A 462 -15.94 -32.16 -1.06
CA ASP A 462 -14.84 -33.11 -0.79
C ASP A 462 -13.46 -32.55 -1.16
N PHE A 463 -13.38 -31.29 -1.64
CA PHE A 463 -12.14 -30.72 -2.16
C PHE A 463 -11.27 -30.10 -1.06
N ASP A 464 -10.13 -30.73 -0.78
CA ASP A 464 -9.13 -30.23 0.17
C ASP A 464 -8.18 -29.22 -0.49
N ILE A 465 -8.48 -27.93 -0.31
CA ILE A 465 -7.69 -26.82 -0.85
C ILE A 465 -6.27 -26.80 -0.27
N GLU A 466 -6.07 -27.15 1.01
CA GLU A 466 -4.75 -27.13 1.64
C GLU A 466 -3.83 -28.19 1.02
N LYS A 467 -4.36 -29.39 0.80
CA LYS A 467 -3.66 -30.45 0.08
C LYS A 467 -3.36 -30.04 -1.36
N ALA A 468 -4.31 -29.39 -2.05
CA ALA A 468 -4.12 -28.91 -3.41
C ALA A 468 -3.04 -27.82 -3.50
N LEU A 469 -2.99 -26.90 -2.53
CA LEU A 469 -1.95 -25.87 -2.43
C LEU A 469 -0.58 -26.46 -2.14
N ALA A 470 -0.47 -27.41 -1.21
CA ALA A 470 0.78 -28.11 -0.93
C ALA A 470 1.33 -28.84 -2.16
N GLN A 471 0.45 -29.49 -2.93
CA GLN A 471 0.82 -30.10 -4.21
C GLN A 471 1.28 -29.05 -5.22
N ALA A 472 0.50 -27.98 -5.45
CA ALA A 472 0.85 -26.92 -6.41
C ALA A 472 2.23 -26.31 -6.12
N LYS A 473 2.53 -26.06 -4.83
CA LYS A 473 3.82 -25.53 -4.39
C LYS A 473 5.00 -26.45 -4.71
N SER A 474 4.79 -27.76 -4.76
CA SER A 474 5.85 -28.73 -5.09
C SER A 474 6.13 -28.87 -6.60
N THR A 475 5.17 -28.51 -7.44
CA THR A 475 5.24 -28.72 -8.90
C THR A 475 5.62 -27.46 -9.69
N LEU A 476 5.59 -26.28 -9.05
CA LEU A 476 5.82 -25.00 -9.72
C LEU A 476 7.31 -24.79 -10.08
N PRO A 477 7.63 -24.45 -11.35
CA PRO A 477 9.01 -24.25 -11.81
C PRO A 477 9.65 -22.93 -11.35
N GLY A 478 8.95 -22.11 -10.56
CA GLY A 478 9.44 -20.81 -10.06
C GLY A 478 8.43 -19.68 -10.30
N ILE A 479 8.82 -18.47 -9.94
CA ILE A 479 8.00 -17.25 -10.04
C ILE A 479 8.40 -16.48 -11.30
N ASP A 480 7.43 -16.16 -12.16
CA ASP A 480 7.63 -15.23 -13.28
C ASP A 480 7.42 -13.78 -12.81
N PHE A 481 8.52 -13.06 -12.61
CA PHE A 481 8.52 -11.68 -12.13
C PHE A 481 7.98 -10.67 -13.14
N SER A 482 7.91 -11.02 -14.43
CA SER A 482 7.30 -10.16 -15.45
C SER A 482 5.78 -10.11 -15.28
N VAL A 483 5.16 -11.25 -14.98
CA VAL A 483 3.73 -11.35 -14.65
C VAL A 483 3.43 -10.60 -13.36
N LEU A 484 4.27 -10.75 -12.33
CA LEU A 484 4.12 -10.00 -11.07
C LEU A 484 4.21 -8.49 -11.27
N THR A 485 5.15 -8.01 -12.09
CA THR A 485 5.29 -6.59 -12.42
C THR A 485 3.99 -6.04 -13.03
N SER A 486 3.34 -6.81 -13.90
CA SER A 486 2.06 -6.44 -14.52
C SER A 486 0.87 -6.47 -13.54
N LEU A 487 0.84 -7.45 -12.63
CA LEU A 487 -0.22 -7.60 -11.62
C LEU A 487 -0.17 -6.50 -10.55
N ALA A 488 1.03 -5.99 -10.27
CA ALA A 488 1.31 -5.06 -9.18
C ALA A 488 0.99 -3.59 -9.49
N ASN A 489 0.61 -3.26 -10.72
CA ASN A 489 0.39 -1.87 -11.17
C ASN A 489 1.57 -0.94 -10.79
N LEU A 490 2.81 -1.40 -10.96
CA LEU A 490 3.99 -0.57 -10.71
C LEU A 490 4.06 0.54 -11.78
N TYR A 491 3.63 1.74 -11.41
CA TYR A 491 3.57 2.87 -12.33
C TYR A 491 4.97 3.43 -12.66
N PRO A 492 5.20 3.88 -13.90
CA PRO A 492 6.44 4.56 -14.27
C PRO A 492 6.72 5.80 -13.42
N ALA A 493 8.00 6.03 -13.13
CA ALA A 493 8.49 7.19 -12.39
C ALA A 493 8.64 8.39 -13.35
N ILE A 494 7.74 9.37 -13.23
CA ILE A 494 7.81 10.60 -14.02
C ILE A 494 8.81 11.58 -13.37
N ALA A 495 9.72 12.12 -14.17
CA ALA A 495 10.67 13.17 -13.79
C ALA A 495 9.96 14.54 -13.66
N LYS A 496 9.07 14.68 -12.67
CA LYS A 496 8.15 15.83 -12.55
C LYS A 496 8.86 17.19 -12.50
N ARG A 497 9.98 17.30 -11.78
CA ARG A 497 10.74 18.56 -11.68
C ARG A 497 11.40 18.91 -13.01
N HIS A 498 11.99 17.93 -13.68
CA HIS A 498 12.59 18.12 -15.00
C HIS A 498 11.53 18.53 -16.02
N TYR A 499 10.36 17.87 -16.00
CA TYR A 499 9.23 18.19 -16.87
C TYR A 499 8.75 19.63 -16.67
N HIS A 500 8.55 20.07 -15.43
CA HIS A 500 8.13 21.44 -15.14
C HIS A 500 9.16 22.49 -15.61
N LYS A 501 10.46 22.18 -15.54
CA LYS A 501 11.52 23.11 -15.96
C LYS A 501 11.67 23.18 -17.48
N THR A 502 11.64 22.05 -18.18
CA THR A 502 11.99 21.93 -19.61
C THR A 502 10.77 21.85 -20.53
N GLY A 503 9.62 21.42 -20.02
CA GLY A 503 8.44 21.07 -20.82
C GLY A 503 8.52 19.69 -21.47
N THR A 504 9.60 18.93 -21.28
CA THR A 504 9.76 17.59 -21.86
C THR A 504 9.36 16.50 -20.87
N LEU A 505 8.33 15.72 -21.20
CA LEU A 505 7.91 14.58 -20.39
C LEU A 505 8.95 13.47 -20.49
N ARG A 506 9.57 13.14 -19.35
CA ARG A 506 10.52 12.04 -19.22
C ARG A 506 10.09 11.12 -18.09
N TRP A 507 10.18 9.81 -18.33
CA TRP A 507 9.86 8.80 -17.35
C TRP A 507 10.86 7.65 -17.39
N MET A 508 10.92 6.92 -16.28
CA MET A 508 11.64 5.66 -16.16
C MET A 508 10.64 4.58 -15.75
N ASP A 509 10.71 3.41 -16.37
CA ASP A 509 9.87 2.28 -16.00
C ASP A 509 10.35 1.66 -14.68
N VAL A 510 9.46 0.93 -14.00
CA VAL A 510 9.79 0.17 -12.79
C VAL A 510 9.54 -1.31 -13.08
N ALA A 511 10.54 -2.15 -12.85
CA ALA A 511 10.45 -3.59 -13.07
C ALA A 511 10.94 -4.38 -11.85
N LEU A 512 10.34 -5.55 -11.64
CA LEU A 512 10.70 -6.49 -10.59
C LEU A 512 11.58 -7.61 -11.16
N CYS A 513 12.64 -8.02 -10.46
CA CYS A 513 13.48 -9.14 -10.86
C CYS A 513 14.13 -9.83 -9.64
N ARG A 514 14.71 -11.01 -9.84
CA ARG A 514 15.66 -11.57 -8.88
C ARG A 514 16.97 -10.81 -8.96
N LEU A 515 17.68 -10.74 -7.84
CA LEU A 515 19.01 -10.14 -7.80
C LEU A 515 19.97 -10.79 -8.80
N GLU A 516 19.87 -12.11 -8.99
CA GLU A 516 20.69 -12.89 -9.92
C GLU A 516 20.47 -12.49 -11.39
N ASP A 517 19.26 -12.08 -11.75
CA ASP A 517 18.90 -11.68 -13.12
C ASP A 517 19.19 -10.19 -13.40
N ALA A 518 19.40 -9.40 -12.35
CA ALA A 518 19.47 -7.93 -12.44
C ALA A 518 20.62 -7.45 -13.34
N GLU A 519 21.77 -8.12 -13.32
CA GLU A 519 22.92 -7.79 -14.17
C GLU A 519 22.61 -7.97 -15.65
N GLY A 520 21.96 -9.08 -16.01
CA GLY A 520 21.55 -9.36 -17.39
C GLY A 520 20.52 -8.36 -17.90
N ILE A 521 19.54 -7.98 -17.07
CA ILE A 521 18.53 -6.99 -17.43
C ILE A 521 19.17 -5.60 -17.57
N ALA A 522 20.00 -5.20 -16.62
CA ALA A 522 20.66 -3.89 -16.62
C ALA A 522 21.57 -3.73 -17.84
N SER A 523 22.38 -4.75 -18.17
CA SER A 523 23.33 -4.71 -19.28
C SER A 523 22.63 -4.55 -20.64
N ASN A 524 21.52 -5.27 -20.83
CA ASN A 524 20.73 -5.29 -22.06
C ASN A 524 19.70 -4.15 -22.16
N PHE A 525 19.57 -3.30 -21.14
CA PHE A 525 18.57 -2.25 -21.14
C PHE A 525 18.85 -1.16 -22.19
N THR A 526 17.85 -0.93 -23.04
CA THR A 526 17.77 0.19 -23.98
C THR A 526 16.34 0.71 -24.01
N PRO A 527 16.10 2.03 -24.00
CA PRO A 527 14.79 2.62 -24.25
C PRO A 527 14.07 2.05 -25.47
N LYS A 528 12.81 1.64 -25.30
CA LYS A 528 11.96 1.13 -26.40
C LYS A 528 10.67 1.91 -26.60
N LYS A 529 10.07 2.46 -25.54
CA LYS A 529 8.76 3.11 -25.55
C LYS A 529 8.82 4.63 -25.30
N GLY A 530 10.02 5.19 -25.14
CA GLY A 530 10.28 6.62 -24.89
C GLY A 530 10.75 6.94 -23.46
N GLU A 531 10.83 5.92 -22.59
CA GLU A 531 11.52 5.96 -21.31
C GLU A 531 12.99 6.31 -21.50
N PHE A 532 13.61 7.00 -20.54
CA PHE A 532 15.05 7.32 -20.62
C PHE A 532 15.89 6.46 -19.68
N GLY A 533 15.27 5.55 -18.92
CA GLY A 533 15.92 4.77 -17.88
C GLY A 533 15.00 3.74 -17.24
N LEU A 534 15.54 2.96 -16.31
CA LEU A 534 14.86 1.86 -15.62
C LEU A 534 15.14 1.86 -14.12
N PHE A 535 14.10 1.63 -13.31
CA PHE A 535 14.22 1.21 -11.92
C PHE A 535 14.04 -0.30 -11.84
N LEU A 536 15.06 -1.00 -11.35
CA LEU A 536 15.04 -2.43 -11.07
C LEU A 536 14.87 -2.66 -9.57
N LEU A 537 13.71 -3.15 -9.17
CA LEU A 537 13.48 -3.65 -7.83
C LEU A 537 13.98 -5.10 -7.78
N ALA A 538 15.17 -5.30 -7.23
CA ALA A 538 15.86 -6.58 -7.17
C ALA A 538 15.56 -7.29 -5.85
N LEU A 539 14.99 -8.49 -5.93
CA LEU A 539 14.70 -9.33 -4.78
C LEU A 539 15.85 -10.31 -4.54
N PRO A 540 16.61 -10.21 -3.43
CA PRO A 540 17.62 -11.19 -3.09
C PRO A 540 17.00 -12.52 -2.67
N SER A 541 17.70 -13.61 -2.93
CA SER A 541 17.41 -14.93 -2.37
C SER A 541 17.62 -14.91 -0.85
N LYS A 542 16.92 -15.77 -0.11
CA LYS A 542 16.94 -15.78 1.38
C LYS A 542 18.33 -15.95 1.98
N ASP A 543 19.24 -16.60 1.26
CA ASP A 543 20.59 -16.91 1.73
C ASP A 543 21.58 -15.74 1.53
N VAL A 544 21.16 -14.66 0.87
CA VAL A 544 22.01 -13.50 0.58
C VAL A 544 21.86 -12.46 1.70
N ARG A 545 22.99 -12.13 2.37
CA ARG A 545 23.04 -11.03 3.34
C ARG A 545 22.74 -9.69 2.68
N LEU A 546 22.01 -8.81 3.37
CA LEU A 546 21.58 -7.53 2.84
C LEU A 546 22.76 -6.65 2.41
N GLU A 547 23.88 -6.64 3.15
CA GLU A 547 25.05 -5.85 2.77
C GLU A 547 25.64 -6.32 1.43
N ALA A 548 25.78 -7.64 1.25
CA ALA A 548 26.29 -8.23 0.01
C ALA A 548 25.34 -7.97 -1.18
N ALA A 549 24.03 -7.93 -0.92
CA ALA A 549 23.04 -7.59 -1.94
C ALA A 549 23.16 -6.12 -2.36
N VAL A 550 23.34 -5.19 -1.42
CA VAL A 550 23.55 -3.76 -1.72
C VAL A 550 24.84 -3.55 -2.52
N ASP A 551 25.94 -4.20 -2.15
CA ASP A 551 27.20 -4.16 -2.90
C ASP A 551 27.04 -4.66 -4.35
N ALA A 552 26.22 -5.70 -4.55
CA ALA A 552 25.89 -6.19 -5.89
C ALA A 552 25.09 -5.15 -6.68
N CYS A 553 24.12 -4.49 -6.07
CA CYS A 553 23.34 -3.43 -6.72
C CYS A 553 24.22 -2.26 -7.19
N GLU A 554 25.20 -1.84 -6.40
CA GLU A 554 26.13 -0.76 -6.80
C GLU A 554 26.95 -1.11 -8.05
N LYS A 555 27.34 -2.38 -8.20
CA LYS A 555 28.07 -2.87 -9.39
C LYS A 555 27.18 -2.95 -10.64
N ILE A 556 25.90 -3.28 -10.46
CA ILE A 556 24.94 -3.45 -11.55
C ILE A 556 24.39 -2.10 -12.01
N ALA A 557 24.18 -1.17 -11.08
CA ALA A 557 23.59 0.14 -11.37
C ALA A 557 24.53 1.01 -12.21
N ARG A 558 23.98 1.74 -13.17
CA ARG A 558 24.76 2.59 -14.09
C ARG A 558 24.00 3.86 -14.46
N SER A 559 24.73 4.94 -14.75
CA SER A 559 24.15 6.21 -15.21
C SER A 559 24.23 6.41 -16.72
N ARG A 560 25.02 5.60 -17.43
CA ARG A 560 25.30 5.69 -18.87
C ARG A 560 25.39 4.27 -19.50
N PRO A 561 25.05 4.10 -20.79
CA PRO A 561 24.47 5.10 -21.70
C PRO A 561 23.05 5.52 -21.30
N TRP A 562 22.35 4.68 -20.53
CA TRP A 562 21.04 4.95 -19.96
C TRP A 562 21.05 4.67 -18.46
N PRO A 563 20.40 5.50 -17.63
CA PRO A 563 20.27 5.24 -16.20
C PRO A 563 19.52 3.94 -15.91
N VAL A 564 20.18 3.03 -15.22
CA VAL A 564 19.58 1.85 -14.58
C VAL A 564 19.84 1.96 -13.09
N VAL A 565 18.77 2.16 -12.33
CA VAL A 565 18.79 2.31 -10.87
C VAL A 565 18.36 0.98 -10.28
N VAL A 566 19.13 0.43 -9.37
CA VAL A 566 18.79 -0.85 -8.73
C VAL A 566 18.42 -0.59 -7.28
N GLY A 567 17.38 -1.23 -6.78
CA GLY A 567 16.95 -1.08 -5.40
C GLY A 567 16.56 -2.39 -4.76
N ILE A 568 16.93 -2.55 -3.50
CA ILE A 568 16.55 -3.72 -2.69
C ILE A 568 15.53 -3.28 -1.66
N PRO A 569 14.33 -3.88 -1.65
CA PRO A 569 13.34 -3.60 -0.62
C PRO A 569 13.59 -4.47 0.62
N PRO A 570 13.42 -3.92 1.85
CA PRO A 570 13.60 -4.71 3.08
C PRO A 570 12.54 -5.81 3.24
N ASN A 571 11.40 -5.72 2.55
CA ASN A 571 10.31 -6.70 2.60
C ASN A 571 10.37 -7.74 1.45
N TYR A 572 11.53 -7.97 0.83
CA TYR A 572 11.71 -8.87 -0.31
C TYR A 572 11.17 -10.30 -0.05
N ALA A 573 11.46 -10.88 1.13
CA ALA A 573 11.02 -12.23 1.47
C ALA A 573 9.48 -12.35 1.53
N ARG A 574 8.80 -11.29 1.99
CA ARG A 574 7.32 -11.27 2.07
C ARG A 574 6.70 -11.14 0.69
N ILE A 575 7.30 -10.35 -0.19
CA ILE A 575 6.88 -10.23 -1.60
C ILE A 575 6.99 -11.59 -2.27
N GLU A 576 8.12 -12.29 -2.07
CA GLU A 576 8.33 -13.63 -2.65
C GLU A 576 7.30 -14.66 -2.14
N GLU A 577 7.04 -14.68 -0.83
CA GLU A 577 6.06 -15.60 -0.21
C GLU A 577 4.64 -15.38 -0.77
N LEU A 578 4.16 -14.12 -0.76
CA LEU A 578 2.85 -13.76 -1.28
C LEU A 578 2.74 -14.01 -2.79
N SER A 579 3.83 -13.81 -3.54
CA SER A 579 3.85 -14.11 -4.97
C SER A 579 3.67 -15.60 -5.20
N LEU A 580 4.39 -16.44 -4.45
CA LEU A 580 4.29 -17.88 -4.55
C LEU A 580 2.88 -18.37 -4.17
N GLU A 581 2.31 -17.83 -3.09
CA GLU A 581 0.95 -18.14 -2.64
C GLU A 581 -0.08 -17.80 -3.72
N LEU A 582 0.00 -16.61 -4.31
CA LEU A 582 -0.91 -16.17 -5.37
C LEU A 582 -0.84 -17.08 -6.60
N VAL A 583 0.37 -17.44 -7.04
CA VAL A 583 0.56 -18.34 -8.19
C VAL A 583 0.03 -19.75 -7.89
N CYS A 584 0.25 -20.26 -6.67
CA CYS A 584 -0.31 -21.55 -6.24
C CYS A 584 -1.84 -21.52 -6.25
N LEU A 585 -2.45 -20.45 -5.70
CA LEU A 585 -3.91 -20.29 -5.66
C LEU A 585 -4.51 -20.18 -7.08
N GLN A 586 -3.86 -19.46 -8.00
CA GLN A 586 -4.27 -19.39 -9.40
C GLN A 586 -4.17 -20.75 -10.11
N SER A 587 -3.14 -21.54 -9.81
CA SER A 587 -3.02 -22.92 -10.31
C SER A 587 -4.14 -23.81 -9.76
N VAL A 588 -4.46 -23.69 -8.47
CA VAL A 588 -5.57 -24.42 -7.84
C VAL A 588 -6.91 -24.03 -8.45
N GLN A 589 -7.14 -22.74 -8.72
CA GLN A 589 -8.37 -22.25 -9.35
C GLN A 589 -8.67 -22.90 -10.70
N GLY A 590 -7.64 -23.28 -11.46
CA GLY A 590 -7.77 -23.95 -12.76
C GLY A 590 -7.98 -25.47 -12.71
N ARG A 591 -8.09 -26.08 -11.53
CA ARG A 591 -8.26 -27.53 -11.39
C ARG A 591 -9.67 -28.00 -11.77
N PRO A 592 -9.82 -29.07 -12.60
CA PRO A 592 -11.12 -29.62 -13.00
C PRO A 592 -12.01 -30.03 -11.80
N GLU A 593 -11.39 -30.47 -10.71
CA GLU A 593 -12.09 -30.89 -9.48
C GLU A 593 -12.91 -29.74 -8.87
N LEU A 594 -12.56 -28.48 -9.15
CA LEU A 594 -13.31 -27.32 -8.70
C LEU A 594 -14.48 -26.96 -9.63
N GLU A 595 -14.57 -27.46 -10.88
CA GLU A 595 -15.61 -27.02 -11.83
C GLU A 595 -17.05 -27.24 -11.32
N GLY A 596 -17.28 -28.32 -10.57
CA GLY A 596 -18.56 -28.64 -9.94
C GLY A 596 -18.73 -28.18 -8.49
N ASP A 597 -17.65 -27.72 -7.84
CA ASP A 597 -17.64 -27.35 -6.42
C ASP A 597 -17.70 -25.82 -6.24
N GLN A 598 -18.92 -25.28 -6.15
CA GLN A 598 -19.14 -23.84 -5.97
C GLN A 598 -18.60 -23.32 -4.63
N ILE A 599 -18.56 -24.17 -3.59
CA ILE A 599 -18.04 -23.84 -2.27
C ILE A 599 -16.53 -23.63 -2.37
N GLY A 600 -15.83 -24.61 -2.95
CA GLY A 600 -14.39 -24.54 -3.21
C GLY A 600 -14.01 -23.35 -4.10
N LYS A 601 -14.78 -23.07 -5.18
CA LYS A 601 -14.54 -21.90 -6.04
C LYS A 601 -14.64 -20.58 -5.30
N ARG A 602 -15.67 -20.40 -4.46
CA ARG A 602 -15.88 -19.16 -3.70
C ARG A 602 -14.74 -18.94 -2.70
N GLU A 603 -14.30 -20.00 -2.02
CA GLU A 603 -13.16 -19.96 -1.11
C GLU A 603 -11.84 -19.60 -1.81
N VAL A 604 -11.49 -20.30 -2.89
CA VAL A 604 -10.26 -20.03 -3.66
C VAL A 604 -10.26 -18.60 -4.21
N THR A 605 -11.39 -18.13 -4.73
CA THR A 605 -11.52 -16.76 -5.26
C THR A 605 -11.32 -15.70 -4.17
N ALA A 606 -11.87 -15.91 -2.97
CA ALA A 606 -11.68 -15.01 -1.83
C ALA A 606 -10.20 -14.96 -1.41
N ARG A 607 -9.52 -16.12 -1.34
CA ARG A 607 -8.09 -16.19 -1.00
C ARG A 607 -7.19 -15.53 -2.06
N ILE A 608 -7.49 -15.69 -3.36
CA ILE A 608 -6.77 -15.00 -4.44
C ILE A 608 -6.88 -13.48 -4.29
N SER A 609 -8.09 -12.97 -4.03
CA SER A 609 -8.33 -11.54 -3.84
C SER A 609 -7.54 -10.97 -2.66
N ALA A 610 -7.51 -11.71 -1.54
CA ALA A 610 -6.76 -11.34 -0.34
C ALA A 610 -5.23 -11.35 -0.59
N ALA A 611 -4.69 -12.43 -1.19
CA ALA A 611 -3.27 -12.56 -1.50
C ALA A 611 -2.80 -11.47 -2.47
N ARG A 612 -3.59 -11.18 -3.51
CA ARG A 612 -3.32 -10.10 -4.46
C ARG A 612 -3.27 -8.74 -3.79
N SER A 613 -4.29 -8.40 -2.99
CA SER A 613 -4.34 -7.11 -2.29
C SER A 613 -3.17 -6.93 -1.33
N ALA A 614 -2.79 -8.01 -0.61
CA ALA A 614 -1.62 -8.00 0.26
C ALA A 614 -0.32 -7.81 -0.52
N LEU A 615 -0.17 -8.47 -1.68
CA LEU A 615 1.00 -8.36 -2.53
C LEU A 615 1.16 -6.95 -3.12
N GLU A 616 0.07 -6.36 -3.62
CA GLU A 616 0.06 -4.98 -4.14
C GLU A 616 0.52 -3.97 -3.09
N GLU A 617 0.06 -4.11 -1.85
CA GLU A 617 0.48 -3.25 -0.74
C GLU A 617 1.97 -3.46 -0.39
N GLN A 618 2.44 -4.70 -0.37
CA GLN A 618 3.87 -4.98 -0.14
C GLN A 618 4.76 -4.43 -1.24
N LEU A 619 4.35 -4.51 -2.51
CA LEU A 619 5.11 -3.97 -3.64
C LEU A 619 5.14 -2.44 -3.63
N ARG A 620 4.03 -1.77 -3.26
CA ARG A 620 4.02 -0.32 -3.04
C ARG A 620 4.97 0.10 -1.91
N SER A 621 4.94 -0.65 -0.80
CA SER A 621 5.86 -0.45 0.32
C SER A 621 7.31 -0.65 -0.09
N ALA A 622 7.57 -1.67 -0.94
CA ALA A 622 8.89 -2.02 -1.44
C ALA A 622 9.54 -0.86 -2.20
N VAL A 623 8.82 -0.26 -3.14
CA VAL A 623 9.31 0.89 -3.92
C VAL A 623 9.67 2.07 -3.02
N THR A 624 8.88 2.31 -1.97
CA THR A 624 9.08 3.43 -1.04
C THR A 624 10.23 3.18 -0.08
N ARG A 625 10.40 1.94 0.39
CA ARG A 625 11.37 1.55 1.41
C ARG A 625 12.70 1.07 0.84
N ALA A 626 12.77 0.80 -0.46
CA ALA A 626 13.99 0.35 -1.10
C ALA A 626 15.12 1.39 -0.97
N ILE A 627 16.33 0.87 -0.81
CA ILE A 627 17.56 1.65 -0.94
C ILE A 627 17.90 1.65 -2.44
N TRP A 628 17.75 2.80 -3.09
CA TRP A 628 17.99 2.92 -4.53
C TRP A 628 19.41 3.39 -4.81
N THR A 629 20.15 2.66 -5.63
CA THR A 629 21.55 2.97 -5.99
C THR A 629 21.71 3.22 -7.49
N VAL A 630 22.55 4.20 -7.83
CA VAL A 630 22.95 4.54 -9.21
C VAL A 630 24.25 5.32 -9.23
N ALA A 631 25.28 4.80 -9.89
CA ALA A 631 26.56 5.48 -10.15
C ALA A 631 27.10 6.29 -8.95
N GLU A 632 27.51 5.56 -7.89
CA GLU A 632 28.01 6.09 -6.60
C GLU A 632 27.01 6.91 -5.77
N ARG A 633 25.78 7.13 -6.27
CA ARG A 633 24.70 7.79 -5.51
C ARG A 633 23.76 6.77 -4.91
N THR A 634 23.48 6.94 -3.63
CA THR A 634 22.50 6.15 -2.89
C THR A 634 21.39 7.05 -2.37
N TYR A 635 20.15 6.76 -2.75
CA TYR A 635 18.98 7.46 -2.25
C TYR A 635 18.44 6.76 -1.01
N ARG A 636 18.21 7.54 0.05
CA ARG A 636 17.68 7.01 1.32
C ARG A 636 16.27 6.46 1.15
N PRO A 637 15.88 5.43 1.93
CA PRO A 637 14.50 4.98 2.03
C PRO A 637 13.54 6.14 2.28
N GLY A 638 12.37 6.10 1.64
CA GLY A 638 11.36 7.15 1.67
C GLY A 638 11.56 8.27 0.65
N THR A 639 12.69 8.30 -0.08
CA THR A 639 12.87 9.25 -1.18
C THR A 639 11.92 8.89 -2.32
N PRO A 640 11.05 9.81 -2.78
CA PRO A 640 10.17 9.52 -3.91
C PRO A 640 10.97 9.23 -5.19
N ILE A 641 10.71 8.11 -5.86
CA ILE A 641 11.40 7.72 -7.10
C ILE A 641 11.28 8.77 -8.22
N ALA A 642 10.23 9.59 -8.21
CA ALA A 642 10.05 10.72 -9.13
C ALA A 642 11.12 11.82 -8.95
N ARG A 643 11.64 11.99 -7.73
CA ARG A 643 12.78 12.87 -7.44
C ARG A 643 14.05 12.29 -8.05
N CYS A 644 14.31 11.00 -7.81
CA CYS A 644 15.46 10.30 -8.38
C CYS A 644 15.45 10.37 -9.92
N ALA A 645 14.30 10.13 -10.54
CA ALA A 645 14.12 10.28 -11.99
C ALA A 645 14.40 11.72 -12.47
N SER A 646 14.00 12.73 -11.70
CA SER A 646 14.30 14.13 -12.04
C SER A 646 15.78 14.47 -11.93
N ASP A 647 16.47 13.97 -10.90
CA ASP A 647 17.91 14.17 -10.72
C ASP A 647 18.69 13.52 -11.88
N LEU A 648 18.31 12.29 -12.28
CA LEU A 648 18.94 11.58 -13.40
C LEU A 648 18.62 12.21 -14.77
N ALA A 649 17.40 12.73 -14.96
CA ALA A 649 17.04 13.46 -16.18
C ALA A 649 17.80 14.78 -16.30
N ASP A 650 17.95 15.52 -15.19
CA ASP A 650 18.73 16.75 -15.14
C ASP A 650 20.23 16.48 -15.43
N ASP A 651 20.77 15.33 -15.00
CA ASP A 651 22.17 14.95 -15.28
C ASP A 651 22.39 14.46 -16.72
N LEU A 652 21.46 13.66 -17.27
CA LEU A 652 21.57 13.11 -18.62
C LEU A 652 21.26 14.16 -19.70
N TYR A 653 20.31 15.06 -19.42
CA TYR A 653 19.85 16.09 -20.34
C TYR A 653 20.04 17.49 -19.77
N ARG A 654 21.24 17.75 -19.25
CA ARG A 654 21.61 19.00 -18.58
C ARG A 654 21.43 20.26 -19.43
N ASP A 655 21.46 20.11 -20.75
CA ASP A 655 21.33 21.20 -21.72
C ASP A 655 20.00 21.15 -22.47
N SER A 656 19.00 20.42 -21.95
CA SER A 656 17.69 20.31 -22.59
C SER A 656 17.02 21.69 -22.69
N PRO A 657 16.63 22.14 -23.90
CA PRO A 657 15.99 23.43 -24.07
C PRO A 657 14.62 23.49 -23.39
N ARG A 658 14.19 24.69 -22.98
CA ARG A 658 12.88 24.90 -22.37
C ARG A 658 11.82 25.14 -23.45
N LEU A 659 11.05 24.09 -23.76
CA LEU A 659 10.09 24.06 -24.87
C LEU A 659 8.72 23.62 -24.35
N TRP A 660 7.84 24.58 -24.06
CA TRP A 660 6.58 24.35 -23.38
C TRP A 660 5.43 24.11 -24.35
N SER A 661 5.41 22.92 -24.95
CA SER A 661 4.29 22.46 -25.76
C SER A 661 4.03 20.99 -25.52
N GLU A 662 3.06 20.68 -24.67
CA GLU A 662 2.71 19.28 -24.37
C GLU A 662 2.29 18.53 -25.63
N LEU A 663 1.64 19.21 -26.58
CA LEU A 663 1.11 18.63 -27.82
C LEU A 663 2.21 18.01 -28.69
N ILE A 664 3.37 18.68 -28.78
CA ILE A 664 4.43 18.30 -29.73
C ILE A 664 5.76 17.92 -29.07
N ASN A 665 6.00 18.27 -27.79
CA ASN A 665 7.19 17.86 -27.03
C ASN A 665 7.09 16.42 -26.52
N ARG A 666 6.91 15.49 -27.45
CA ARG A 666 6.80 14.03 -27.26
C ARG A 666 7.22 13.29 -28.54
N ASP A 667 7.55 12.01 -28.43
CA ASP A 667 8.03 11.23 -29.57
C ASP A 667 6.92 10.74 -30.52
N ALA A 668 5.68 10.64 -30.00
CA ALA A 668 4.51 10.27 -30.79
C ALA A 668 3.39 11.30 -30.59
N PRO A 669 3.38 12.41 -31.35
CA PRO A 669 2.29 13.39 -31.32
C PRO A 669 0.98 12.83 -31.87
N SER A 670 -0.14 13.43 -31.47
CA SER A 670 -1.46 13.08 -32.04
C SER A 670 -1.56 13.48 -33.52
N SER A 671 -2.46 12.86 -34.29
CA SER A 671 -2.68 13.23 -35.69
C SER A 671 -3.02 14.71 -35.87
N ALA A 672 -3.80 15.29 -34.95
CA ALA A 672 -4.09 16.73 -34.92
C ALA A 672 -2.83 17.57 -34.66
N SER A 673 -1.97 17.14 -33.74
CA SER A 673 -0.69 17.82 -33.45
C SER A 673 0.30 17.70 -34.61
N VAL A 674 0.34 16.56 -35.31
CA VAL A 674 1.15 16.38 -36.53
C VAL A 674 0.69 17.33 -37.63
N LYS A 675 -0.63 17.44 -37.85
CA LYS A 675 -1.19 18.40 -38.80
C LYS A 675 -0.83 19.84 -38.42
N ALA A 676 -1.07 20.25 -37.17
CA ALA A 676 -0.72 21.58 -36.68
C ALA A 676 0.78 21.90 -36.82
N ARG A 677 1.66 20.92 -36.59
CA ARG A 677 3.10 21.08 -36.84
C ARG A 677 3.39 21.33 -38.31
N ARG A 678 2.79 20.57 -39.22
CA ARG A 678 3.00 20.74 -40.67
C ARG A 678 2.49 22.11 -41.12
N ASP A 679 1.28 22.47 -40.74
CA ASP A 679 0.65 23.74 -41.13
C ASP A 679 1.44 24.94 -40.53
N LEU A 680 2.02 24.81 -39.32
CA LEU A 680 2.98 25.78 -38.79
C LEU A 680 4.23 25.89 -39.65
N ILE A 681 4.83 24.75 -40.05
CA ILE A 681 6.07 24.72 -40.85
C ILE A 681 5.86 25.38 -42.22
N HIS A 682 4.69 25.18 -42.86
CA HIS A 682 4.33 25.89 -44.10
C HIS A 682 4.25 27.41 -43.87
N ALA A 683 3.55 27.85 -42.81
CA ALA A 683 3.48 29.27 -42.45
C ALA A 683 4.87 29.87 -42.13
N MET A 684 5.78 29.13 -41.50
CA MET A 684 7.15 29.58 -41.27
C MET A 684 7.88 29.93 -42.58
N LEU A 685 7.56 29.24 -43.67
CA LEU A 685 8.18 29.44 -44.98
C LEU A 685 7.49 30.56 -45.79
N GLU A 686 6.16 30.54 -45.86
CA GLU A 686 5.38 31.46 -46.71
C GLU A 686 5.26 32.87 -46.13
N THR A 687 5.08 32.98 -44.81
CA THR A 687 4.68 34.22 -44.13
C THR A 687 5.67 34.68 -43.06
N GLU A 688 6.95 34.29 -43.17
CA GLU A 688 8.05 34.70 -42.25
C GLU A 688 8.06 36.21 -41.96
N HIS A 689 7.81 37.05 -42.95
CA HIS A 689 7.95 38.49 -42.84
C HIS A 689 6.83 39.16 -41.99
N LEU A 690 5.76 38.42 -41.70
CA LEU A 690 4.59 38.92 -40.97
C LEU A 690 4.71 38.66 -39.48
N GLU A 691 4.20 39.57 -38.66
CA GLU A 691 3.99 39.28 -37.26
C GLU A 691 3.12 38.03 -37.13
N ASN A 692 3.47 37.16 -36.17
CA ASN A 692 2.67 35.97 -35.86
C ASN A 692 2.52 35.00 -37.06
N LEU A 693 3.37 35.10 -38.09
CA LEU A 693 3.25 34.35 -39.34
C LEU A 693 1.89 34.58 -40.05
N GLY A 694 1.24 35.72 -39.82
CA GLY A 694 -0.05 36.04 -40.44
C GLY A 694 -1.27 35.39 -39.78
N PHE A 695 -1.12 34.72 -38.64
CA PHE A 695 -2.25 34.14 -37.91
C PHE A 695 -3.05 35.22 -37.14
N GLU A 696 -4.29 35.47 -37.57
CA GLU A 696 -5.23 36.34 -36.84
C GLU A 696 -6.02 35.59 -35.74
N ALA A 697 -6.44 34.35 -36.04
CA ALA A 697 -7.11 33.48 -35.08
C ALA A 697 -6.11 32.70 -34.20
N PHE A 698 -6.62 31.87 -33.27
CA PHE A 698 -5.82 31.01 -32.40
C PHE A 698 -6.03 29.50 -32.68
N PRO A 699 -5.69 29.01 -33.90
CA PRO A 699 -5.68 27.58 -34.17
C PRO A 699 -4.51 26.87 -33.48
N ALA A 700 -4.41 25.54 -33.60
CA ALA A 700 -3.42 24.75 -32.89
C ALA A 700 -1.96 25.13 -33.27
N GLU A 701 -1.70 25.36 -34.55
CA GLU A 701 -0.44 25.83 -35.11
C GLU A 701 -0.01 27.20 -34.55
N ARG A 702 -0.97 28.08 -34.28
CA ARG A 702 -0.73 29.37 -33.61
C ARG A 702 -0.26 29.19 -32.17
N GLY A 703 -0.85 28.24 -31.44
CA GLY A 703 -0.38 27.88 -30.10
C GLY A 703 1.04 27.30 -30.10
N LEU A 704 1.37 26.48 -31.10
CA LEU A 704 2.73 25.97 -31.29
C LEU A 704 3.72 27.10 -31.60
N TYR A 705 3.34 28.06 -32.46
CA TYR A 705 4.15 29.24 -32.76
C TYR A 705 4.45 30.07 -31.50
N GLU A 706 3.43 30.37 -30.70
CA GLU A 706 3.58 31.20 -29.49
C GLU A 706 4.53 30.55 -28.48
N SER A 707 4.39 29.23 -28.28
CA SER A 707 5.20 28.48 -27.30
C SER A 707 6.63 28.19 -27.75
N LEU A 708 6.86 27.91 -29.05
CA LEU A 708 8.15 27.40 -29.53
C LEU A 708 8.99 28.41 -30.30
N LEU A 709 8.37 29.42 -30.92
CA LEU A 709 9.06 30.36 -31.82
C LEU A 709 9.05 31.79 -31.26
N LYS A 710 7.88 32.32 -30.90
CA LYS A 710 7.77 33.68 -30.35
C LYS A 710 8.26 33.74 -28.91
N GLY A 711 7.83 32.81 -28.05
CA GLY A 711 8.24 32.74 -26.64
C GLY A 711 9.74 32.46 -26.44
N THR A 712 10.38 31.76 -27.38
CA THR A 712 11.84 31.54 -27.40
C THR A 712 12.59 32.69 -28.10
N GLY A 713 11.87 33.56 -28.81
CA GLY A 713 12.42 34.67 -29.58
C GLY A 713 13.11 34.27 -30.89
N LEU A 714 12.96 33.02 -31.35
CA LEU A 714 13.49 32.56 -32.63
C LEU A 714 12.84 33.29 -33.81
N HIS A 715 11.57 33.69 -33.68
CA HIS A 715 10.88 34.56 -34.64
C HIS A 715 10.60 35.91 -34.00
N ARG A 716 11.23 36.97 -34.52
CA ARG A 716 11.18 38.31 -33.92
C ARG A 716 11.35 39.41 -34.96
N LYS A 717 10.93 40.61 -34.57
CA LYS A 717 11.13 41.82 -35.36
C LYS A 717 12.62 42.11 -35.55
N ASP A 718 12.99 42.46 -36.77
CA ASP A 718 14.36 42.81 -37.14
C ASP A 718 14.77 44.18 -36.58
N GLU A 719 16.02 44.32 -36.14
CA GLU A 719 16.50 45.58 -35.57
C GLU A 719 16.76 46.59 -36.70
N GLY A 720 15.79 47.48 -36.95
CA GLY A 720 15.89 48.52 -37.98
C GLY A 720 14.93 48.36 -39.16
N SER A 721 14.07 47.33 -39.18
CA SER A 721 12.96 47.23 -40.12
C SER A 721 11.64 46.84 -39.43
N ASP A 722 10.51 47.10 -40.09
CA ASP A 722 9.20 46.65 -39.59
C ASP A 722 8.93 45.16 -39.90
N ALA A 723 9.87 44.48 -40.56
CA ALA A 723 9.73 43.08 -40.95
C ALA A 723 10.09 42.13 -39.80
N TRP A 724 9.37 41.01 -39.75
CA TRP A 724 9.70 39.88 -38.88
C TRP A 724 10.62 38.89 -39.60
N ARG A 725 11.53 38.25 -38.85
CA ARG A 725 12.48 37.27 -39.40
C ARG A 725 12.81 36.20 -38.38
N PHE A 726 13.21 35.03 -38.87
CA PHE A 726 13.88 34.05 -38.03
C PHE A 726 15.32 34.48 -37.74
N GLN A 727 15.72 34.38 -36.48
CA GLN A 727 17.05 34.78 -36.02
C GLN A 727 17.59 33.78 -34.99
N PRO A 728 18.92 33.64 -34.86
CA PRO A 728 19.52 32.79 -33.83
C PRO A 728 19.10 33.21 -32.40
N PRO A 729 19.09 32.27 -31.43
CA PRO A 729 18.84 32.61 -30.04
C PRO A 729 19.94 33.51 -29.46
N ASP A 730 19.58 34.32 -28.47
CA ASP A 730 20.50 35.22 -27.75
C ASP A 730 20.31 35.10 -26.22
N GLU A 731 21.20 35.72 -25.43
CA GLU A 731 21.16 35.61 -23.96
C GLU A 731 19.86 36.13 -23.34
N ARG A 732 19.21 37.10 -23.98
CA ARG A 732 17.93 37.67 -23.52
C ARG A 732 16.74 36.83 -23.99
N ARG A 733 16.86 36.16 -25.13
CA ARG A 733 15.78 35.49 -25.85
C ARG A 733 16.24 34.11 -26.32
N GLY A 734 15.77 33.07 -25.62
CA GLY A 734 16.08 31.69 -25.99
C GLY A 734 17.44 31.19 -25.49
N ALA A 735 17.94 31.72 -24.37
CA ALA A 735 19.24 31.34 -23.78
C ALA A 735 19.48 29.82 -23.68
N THR A 736 18.43 29.03 -23.43
CA THR A 736 18.53 27.56 -23.33
C THR A 736 18.74 26.86 -24.67
N LEU A 737 18.57 27.56 -25.80
CA LEU A 737 18.78 27.05 -27.16
C LEU A 737 20.17 27.42 -27.71
N ILE A 738 20.90 28.36 -27.10
CA ILE A 738 22.21 28.83 -27.59
C ILE A 738 23.17 27.65 -27.77
N ARG A 739 23.33 26.81 -26.74
CA ARG A 739 24.23 25.67 -26.80
C ARG A 739 23.83 24.66 -27.88
N LEU A 740 22.54 24.44 -28.08
CA LEU A 740 22.04 23.58 -29.16
C LEU A 740 22.42 24.15 -30.53
N TRP A 741 22.22 25.45 -30.75
CA TRP A 741 22.57 26.15 -31.98
C TRP A 741 24.08 26.11 -32.24
N ASP A 742 24.91 26.36 -31.22
CA ASP A 742 26.36 26.35 -31.33
C ASP A 742 26.91 24.96 -31.65
N GLU A 743 26.45 23.91 -30.96
CA GLU A 743 26.87 22.54 -31.26
C GLU A 743 26.41 22.10 -32.66
N THR A 744 25.25 22.58 -33.11
CA THR A 744 24.76 22.32 -34.46
C THR A 744 25.62 23.04 -35.50
N ARG A 745 26.02 24.30 -35.25
CA ARG A 745 26.94 25.07 -36.10
C ARG A 745 28.31 24.38 -36.19
N LYS A 746 28.81 23.77 -35.12
CA LYS A 746 30.10 23.05 -35.12
C LYS A 746 30.13 21.86 -36.09
N LEU A 747 28.98 21.23 -36.38
CA LEU A 747 28.90 20.19 -37.42
C LEU A 747 29.31 20.71 -38.80
N PHE A 748 29.20 22.02 -39.03
CA PHE A 748 29.57 22.71 -40.27
C PHE A 748 30.97 23.35 -40.23
N SER A 749 31.83 22.99 -39.27
CA SER A 749 33.19 23.52 -39.15
C SER A 749 34.04 23.32 -40.41
N ASP A 750 33.79 22.24 -41.16
CA ASP A 750 34.37 22.00 -42.49
C ASP A 750 33.38 22.44 -43.59
N ALA A 751 33.53 23.67 -44.08
CA ALA A 751 32.65 24.27 -45.10
C ALA A 751 32.69 23.54 -46.47
N SER A 752 33.60 22.58 -46.65
CA SER A 752 33.66 21.72 -47.84
C SER A 752 32.72 20.51 -47.77
N LYS A 753 32.33 20.10 -46.55
CA LYS A 753 31.50 18.91 -46.32
C LYS A 753 30.02 19.25 -46.22
N ARG A 754 29.20 18.26 -46.58
CA ARG A 754 27.76 18.27 -46.35
C ARG A 754 27.47 17.55 -45.03
N VAL A 755 26.53 18.08 -44.27
CA VAL A 755 26.01 17.48 -43.03
C VAL A 755 24.62 16.93 -43.35
N GLU A 756 24.42 15.63 -43.14
CA GLU A 756 23.10 15.01 -43.31
C GLU A 756 22.15 15.47 -42.21
N ALA A 757 20.86 15.65 -42.52
CA ALA A 757 19.90 16.07 -41.50
C ALA A 757 19.80 15.09 -40.32
N VAL A 758 19.99 13.79 -40.58
CA VAL A 758 20.04 12.72 -39.57
C VAL A 758 21.16 12.93 -38.55
N GLN A 759 22.29 13.56 -38.94
CA GLN A 759 23.39 13.84 -38.01
C GLN A 759 22.97 14.91 -36.99
N ILE A 760 22.24 15.94 -37.44
CA ILE A 760 21.66 16.96 -36.58
C ILE A 760 20.56 16.35 -35.70
N ASP A 761 19.70 15.51 -36.28
CA ASP A 761 18.63 14.82 -35.57
C ASP A 761 19.16 13.95 -34.41
N LYS A 762 20.25 13.20 -34.67
CA LYS A 762 20.97 12.41 -33.67
C LYS A 762 21.62 13.28 -32.60
N LEU A 763 22.24 14.39 -32.97
CA LEU A 763 22.81 15.35 -32.01
C LEU A 763 21.71 15.88 -31.08
N TRP A 764 20.56 16.24 -31.63
CA TRP A 764 19.45 16.83 -30.86
C TRP A 764 18.74 15.81 -29.97
N ALA A 765 18.58 14.56 -30.41
CA ALA A 765 17.99 13.50 -29.59
C ALA A 765 18.94 12.94 -28.51
N GLY A 766 20.25 13.05 -28.71
CA GLY A 766 21.26 12.56 -27.79
C GLY A 766 21.48 13.44 -26.55
N GLU A 767 22.30 12.94 -25.62
CA GLU A 767 22.89 13.75 -24.55
C GLU A 767 23.75 14.87 -25.18
N PRO A 768 23.70 16.11 -24.66
CA PRO A 768 22.99 16.57 -23.46
C PRO A 768 21.61 17.20 -23.68
N PHE A 769 21.01 17.08 -24.87
CA PHE A 769 19.80 17.83 -25.24
C PHE A 769 18.51 17.02 -25.10
N GLY A 770 18.47 15.80 -25.64
CA GLY A 770 17.32 14.89 -25.52
C GLY A 770 16.01 15.41 -26.13
N ILE A 771 16.06 16.16 -27.23
CA ILE A 771 14.89 16.77 -27.86
C ILE A 771 14.00 15.69 -28.49
N ARG A 772 12.70 15.76 -28.19
CA ARG A 772 11.70 14.80 -28.66
C ARG A 772 11.39 14.97 -30.15
N SER A 773 11.06 13.86 -30.82
CA SER A 773 10.88 13.81 -32.28
C SER A 773 9.81 14.78 -32.81
N GLY A 774 8.77 15.06 -32.02
CA GLY A 774 7.72 15.98 -32.42
C GLY A 774 8.22 17.41 -32.68
N VAL A 775 9.15 17.91 -31.86
CA VAL A 775 9.61 19.33 -31.91
C VAL A 775 10.73 19.55 -32.93
N ARG A 776 11.57 18.54 -33.16
CA ARG A 776 12.79 18.66 -34.00
C ARG A 776 12.51 19.28 -35.38
N PRO A 777 11.44 18.92 -36.13
CA PRO A 777 11.19 19.56 -37.42
C PRO A 777 10.96 21.08 -37.35
N ILE A 778 10.27 21.58 -36.31
CA ILE A 778 10.03 23.02 -36.13
C ILE A 778 11.37 23.73 -35.88
N LEU A 779 12.20 23.18 -34.99
CA LEU A 779 13.52 23.75 -34.70
C LEU A 779 14.45 23.69 -35.91
N MET A 780 14.37 22.62 -36.71
CA MET A 780 15.14 22.49 -37.96
C MET A 780 14.76 23.59 -38.93
N THR A 781 13.46 23.78 -39.19
CA THR A 781 12.99 24.85 -40.08
C THR A 781 13.42 26.23 -39.55
N ALA A 782 13.31 26.47 -38.24
CA ALA A 782 13.77 27.73 -37.65
C ALA A 782 15.29 27.93 -37.80
N PHE A 783 16.09 26.88 -37.63
CA PHE A 783 17.54 26.93 -37.83
C PHE A 783 17.90 27.24 -39.30
N LEU A 784 17.22 26.60 -40.26
CA LEU A 784 17.42 26.83 -41.68
C LEU A 784 17.06 28.25 -42.09
N LEU A 785 15.92 28.78 -41.61
CA LEU A 785 15.47 30.13 -41.94
C LEU A 785 16.35 31.20 -41.29
N ALA A 786 16.78 31.00 -40.03
CA ALA A 786 17.70 31.91 -39.34
C ALA A 786 19.09 31.98 -39.99
N HIS A 787 19.46 30.98 -40.79
CA HIS A 787 20.73 30.89 -41.49
C HIS A 787 20.57 30.77 -43.02
N LYS A 788 19.44 31.22 -43.59
CA LYS A 788 19.14 31.04 -45.02
C LYS A 788 20.19 31.66 -45.96
N GLY A 789 20.86 32.73 -45.52
CA GLY A 789 21.98 33.36 -46.22
C GLY A 789 23.32 32.60 -46.16
N ASN A 790 23.45 31.63 -45.27
CA ASN A 790 24.69 30.85 -45.08
C ASN A 790 24.52 29.34 -45.31
N LEU A 791 23.30 28.84 -45.46
CA LEU A 791 23.03 27.42 -45.67
C LEU A 791 22.53 27.12 -47.08
N ALA A 792 23.22 26.20 -47.74
CA ALA A 792 22.79 25.55 -48.98
C ALA A 792 22.11 24.22 -48.65
N VAL A 793 20.92 24.00 -49.21
CA VAL A 793 20.13 22.79 -48.99
C VAL A 793 20.27 21.85 -50.19
N TYR A 794 20.42 20.56 -49.93
CA TYR A 794 20.50 19.51 -50.94
C TYR A 794 19.48 18.41 -50.65
N LYS A 795 18.76 17.95 -51.68
CA LYS A 795 17.88 16.79 -51.66
C LYS A 795 18.38 15.73 -52.63
N ASP A 796 18.56 14.50 -52.16
CA ASP A 796 19.13 13.38 -52.93
C ASP A 796 20.45 13.77 -53.63
N GLY A 797 21.26 14.57 -52.93
CA GLY A 797 22.55 15.08 -53.42
C GLY A 797 22.47 16.28 -54.38
N MET A 798 21.28 16.69 -54.82
CA MET A 798 21.05 17.83 -55.72
C MET A 798 20.75 19.12 -54.96
N PHE A 799 21.33 20.24 -55.39
CA PHE A 799 21.11 21.55 -54.76
C PHE A 799 19.69 22.07 -55.03
N ILE A 800 19.02 22.54 -53.98
CA ILE A 800 17.71 23.18 -54.09
C ILE A 800 17.88 24.71 -53.91
N PRO A 801 17.53 25.53 -54.92
CA PRO A 801 17.69 26.99 -54.85
C PRO A 801 16.81 27.66 -53.79
N SER A 802 15.60 27.15 -53.56
CA SER A 802 14.64 27.66 -52.57
C SER A 802 13.81 26.51 -52.01
N LEU A 803 13.69 26.44 -50.68
CA LEU A 803 12.77 25.51 -50.03
C LEU A 803 11.32 25.87 -50.40
N ASN A 804 10.50 24.86 -50.66
CA ASN A 804 9.05 24.97 -50.85
C ASN A 804 8.33 23.95 -49.93
N ASP A 805 7.00 24.00 -49.88
CA ASP A 805 6.21 23.11 -49.01
C ASP A 805 6.38 21.63 -49.35
N ALA A 806 6.54 21.28 -50.62
CA ALA A 806 6.76 19.90 -51.04
C ALA A 806 8.09 19.35 -50.52
N ASP A 807 9.15 20.17 -50.53
CA ASP A 807 10.45 19.79 -49.97
C ASP A 807 10.37 19.60 -48.44
N LEU A 808 9.60 20.44 -47.73
CA LEU A 808 9.39 20.29 -46.29
C LEU A 808 8.52 19.08 -45.95
N ASP A 809 7.49 18.78 -46.74
CA ASP A 809 6.67 17.58 -46.59
C ASP A 809 7.49 16.31 -46.85
N GLU A 810 8.37 16.32 -47.86
CA GLU A 810 9.32 15.22 -48.12
C GLU A 810 10.32 15.08 -46.96
N TYR A 811 10.81 16.18 -46.38
CA TYR A 811 11.68 16.15 -45.20
C TYR A 811 10.98 15.56 -43.98
N LEU A 812 9.72 15.91 -43.74
CA LEU A 812 8.91 15.37 -42.66
C LEU A 812 8.63 13.87 -42.81
N GLN A 813 8.65 13.35 -44.05
CA GLN A 813 8.50 11.93 -44.34
C GLN A 813 9.82 11.16 -44.23
N ASP A 814 10.91 11.70 -44.81
CA ASP A 814 12.23 11.08 -44.80
C ASP A 814 13.37 12.13 -44.79
N GLU A 815 13.82 12.46 -43.59
CA GLU A 815 14.93 13.38 -43.34
C GLU A 815 16.27 12.91 -43.95
N LYS A 816 16.45 11.60 -44.23
CA LYS A 816 17.70 11.05 -44.78
C LYS A 816 18.02 11.58 -46.17
N ARG A 817 17.01 12.04 -46.89
CA ARG A 817 17.14 12.59 -48.25
C ARG A 817 17.77 13.97 -48.25
N PHE A 818 17.86 14.63 -47.10
CA PHE A 818 18.31 16.02 -46.98
C PHE A 818 19.69 16.14 -46.36
N SER A 819 20.50 17.02 -46.95
CA SER A 819 21.79 17.42 -46.41
C SER A 819 22.02 18.91 -46.60
N PHE A 820 22.86 19.49 -45.74
CA PHE A 820 23.09 20.92 -45.68
C PHE A 820 24.59 21.22 -45.82
N ARG A 821 24.93 22.38 -46.39
CA ARG A 821 26.31 22.85 -46.47
C ARG A 821 26.38 24.31 -46.06
N TRP A 822 27.36 24.64 -45.23
CA TRP A 822 27.65 26.02 -44.86
C TRP A 822 28.44 26.73 -45.97
N VAL A 823 27.98 27.90 -46.37
CA VAL A 823 28.59 28.76 -47.38
C VAL A 823 29.18 29.96 -46.68
N VAL A 824 30.52 30.07 -46.75
CA VAL A 824 31.25 31.24 -46.28
C VAL A 824 31.24 32.28 -47.39
N VAL A 825 30.58 33.40 -47.11
CA VAL A 825 30.58 34.59 -47.98
C VAL A 825 31.75 35.46 -47.54
N ASP A 826 32.78 35.58 -48.38
CA ASP A 826 33.91 36.49 -48.18
C ASP A 826 33.67 37.86 -48.85
N ASP A 827 34.49 38.86 -48.53
CA ASP A 827 34.34 40.23 -49.05
C ASP A 827 34.43 40.30 -50.58
N GLU A 828 35.18 39.39 -51.20
CA GLU A 828 35.36 39.31 -52.65
C GLU A 828 34.10 38.77 -53.34
N LYS A 829 33.51 37.67 -52.83
CA LYS A 829 32.22 37.15 -53.29
C LYS A 829 31.10 38.15 -53.05
N THR A 830 31.14 38.91 -51.96
CA THR A 830 30.14 39.94 -51.64
C THR A 830 30.10 41.04 -52.71
N ARG A 831 31.27 41.49 -53.20
CA ARG A 831 31.35 42.46 -54.31
C ARG A 831 30.85 41.88 -55.63
N ILE A 832 31.25 40.66 -55.98
CA ILE A 832 30.82 39.98 -57.21
C ILE A 832 29.29 39.81 -57.21
N LEU A 833 28.73 39.38 -56.08
CA LEU A 833 27.30 39.08 -55.95
C LEU A 833 26.43 40.34 -55.84
N SER A 834 26.97 41.43 -55.30
CA SER A 834 26.35 42.76 -55.38
C SER A 834 26.30 43.27 -56.83
N GLY A 835 27.35 43.04 -57.60
CA GLY A 835 27.37 43.30 -59.05
C GLY A 835 26.30 42.49 -59.80
N ILE A 836 26.15 41.21 -59.47
CA ILE A 836 25.12 40.32 -60.05
C ILE A 836 23.71 40.76 -59.64
N SER A 837 23.48 41.14 -58.39
CA SER A 837 22.18 41.63 -57.90
C SER A 837 21.74 42.89 -58.67
N ASN A 838 22.65 43.84 -58.88
CA ASN A 838 22.39 45.03 -59.70
C ASN A 838 22.07 44.68 -61.17
N LEU A 839 22.75 43.67 -61.72
CA LEU A 839 22.50 43.18 -63.08
C LEU A 839 21.12 42.51 -63.18
N LEU A 840 20.74 41.68 -62.21
CA LEU A 840 19.43 41.01 -62.12
C LEU A 840 18.29 42.03 -61.98
N ALA A 841 18.50 43.10 -61.19
CA ALA A 841 17.55 44.20 -61.08
C ALA A 841 17.36 44.93 -62.42
N SER A 842 18.41 45.09 -63.22
CA SER A 842 18.34 45.74 -64.54
C SER A 842 17.53 44.96 -65.58
N ILE A 843 17.35 43.65 -65.41
CA ILE A 843 16.56 42.78 -66.30
C ILE A 843 15.16 42.44 -65.74
N GLY A 844 14.70 43.18 -64.72
CA GLY A 844 13.36 43.02 -64.14
C GLY A 844 13.19 41.82 -63.20
N ALA A 845 14.26 41.09 -62.91
CA ALA A 845 14.28 39.99 -61.94
C ALA A 845 14.62 40.55 -60.55
N ALA A 846 13.68 41.30 -59.95
CA ALA A 846 13.88 41.86 -58.62
C ALA A 846 13.97 40.74 -57.56
N ALA A 847 15.17 40.53 -57.00
CA ALA A 847 15.35 39.84 -55.73
C ALA A 847 15.43 40.90 -54.62
N PRO A 848 14.64 40.81 -53.53
CA PRO A 848 14.79 41.71 -52.40
C PRO A 848 15.88 41.13 -51.48
N ALA A 849 17.17 41.35 -51.75
CA ALA A 849 18.18 40.96 -50.76
C ALA A 849 19.51 41.72 -50.83
N SER A 850 19.90 42.17 -49.65
CA SER A 850 21.22 42.65 -49.24
C SER A 850 22.25 41.52 -49.02
N ASP A 851 21.92 40.26 -49.35
CA ASP A 851 22.73 39.07 -49.06
C ASP A 851 23.24 38.36 -50.34
N PRO A 852 24.56 38.19 -50.50
CA PRO A 852 25.20 37.52 -51.64
C PRO A 852 24.68 36.13 -52.04
N LEU A 853 24.37 35.23 -51.08
CA LEU A 853 23.92 33.87 -51.42
C LEU A 853 22.51 33.86 -52.01
N GLU A 854 21.63 34.76 -51.56
CA GLU A 854 20.28 34.92 -52.08
C GLU A 854 20.29 35.45 -53.52
N ALA A 855 21.25 36.33 -53.87
CA ALA A 855 21.46 36.76 -55.25
C ALA A 855 21.89 35.59 -56.17
N ALA A 856 22.80 34.73 -55.70
CA ALA A 856 23.23 33.53 -56.44
C ALA A 856 22.08 32.53 -56.62
N LYS A 857 21.30 32.26 -55.56
CA LYS A 857 20.08 31.43 -55.62
C LYS A 857 19.07 31.99 -56.59
N GLY A 858 18.85 33.30 -56.60
CA GLY A 858 17.96 33.99 -57.55
C GLY A 858 18.37 33.75 -59.00
N LEU A 859 19.66 33.79 -59.30
CA LEU A 859 20.19 33.52 -60.65
C LEU A 859 19.98 32.06 -61.06
N VAL A 860 20.31 31.11 -60.18
CA VAL A 860 20.06 29.68 -60.44
C VAL A 860 18.56 29.40 -60.57
N ALA A 861 17.72 29.99 -59.72
CA ALA A 861 16.27 29.86 -59.80
C ALA A 861 15.71 30.41 -61.11
N LEU A 862 16.25 31.52 -61.62
CA LEU A 862 15.88 32.07 -62.92
C LEU A 862 16.19 31.08 -64.05
N VAL A 863 17.40 30.52 -64.08
CA VAL A 863 17.78 29.48 -65.06
C VAL A 863 16.89 28.24 -64.91
N PHE A 864 16.62 27.79 -63.69
CA PHE A 864 15.76 26.63 -63.43
C PHE A 864 14.29 26.87 -63.78
N ARG A 865 13.78 28.10 -63.72
CA ARG A 865 12.40 28.47 -64.10
C ARG A 865 12.20 28.66 -65.61
N LEU A 866 13.28 28.69 -66.40
CA LEU A 866 13.15 28.78 -67.86
C LEU A 866 12.34 27.58 -68.41
N PRO A 867 11.40 27.80 -69.34
CA PRO A 867 10.69 26.71 -70.00
C PRO A 867 11.66 25.70 -70.64
N ASN A 868 11.27 24.42 -70.66
CA ASN A 868 12.12 23.36 -71.23
C ASN A 868 12.49 23.60 -72.70
N TRP A 869 11.66 24.33 -73.46
CA TRP A 869 11.97 24.71 -74.83
C TRP A 869 13.11 25.72 -74.91
N THR A 870 13.23 26.64 -73.94
CA THR A 870 14.33 27.62 -73.85
C THR A 870 15.64 26.95 -73.45
N LYS A 871 15.60 25.98 -72.53
CA LYS A 871 16.78 25.21 -72.10
C LYS A 871 17.33 24.24 -73.16
N ARG A 872 16.50 23.87 -74.14
CA ARG A 872 16.86 22.86 -75.17
C ARG A 872 16.91 23.43 -76.59
N THR A 873 16.73 24.74 -76.76
CA THR A 873 16.68 25.33 -78.09
C THR A 873 18.06 25.36 -78.74
N ALA A 874 18.10 25.03 -80.04
CA ALA A 874 19.32 25.07 -80.82
C ALA A 874 19.60 26.43 -81.49
N THR A 875 18.76 27.43 -81.22
CA THR A 875 18.77 28.74 -81.89
C THR A 875 19.49 29.84 -81.09
N LEU A 876 19.91 29.55 -79.85
CA LEU A 876 20.71 30.47 -79.04
C LEU A 876 22.20 30.40 -79.41
N SER A 877 22.93 31.49 -79.17
CA SER A 877 24.37 31.54 -79.43
C SER A 877 25.11 30.47 -78.60
N PRO A 878 26.32 30.05 -79.02
CA PRO A 878 27.12 29.08 -78.27
C PRO A 878 27.36 29.53 -76.82
N GLU A 879 27.65 30.82 -76.62
CA GLU A 879 27.90 31.40 -75.29
C GLU A 879 26.64 31.38 -74.42
N ALA A 880 25.46 31.61 -75.01
CA ALA A 880 24.18 31.53 -74.30
C ALA A 880 23.77 30.09 -73.96
N ARG A 881 24.26 29.09 -74.70
CA ARG A 881 24.03 27.66 -74.44
C ARG A 881 25.00 27.04 -73.43
N GLU A 882 26.17 27.63 -73.22
CA GLU A 882 27.09 27.19 -72.16
C GLU A 882 26.62 27.61 -70.75
N VAL A 883 25.76 28.63 -70.65
CA VAL A 883 25.32 29.23 -69.38
C VAL A 883 23.94 28.74 -68.91
N GLY A 884 23.09 28.20 -69.80
CA GLY A 884 21.75 27.70 -69.51
C GLY A 884 21.66 26.18 -69.50
#